data_AF-B2WPM0-F1
#
_entry.id   AF-B2WPM0-F1
#
_cell.length_a   1.000
_cell.length_b   1.000
_cell.length_c   1.000
_cell.angle_alpha   90.00
_cell.angle_beta   90.00
_cell.angle_gamma   90.00
#
_symmetry.space_group_name_H-M   'P 1'
#
loop_
_entity.id
_entity.type
_entity.pdbx_description
1 polymer ?
#
loop_
_entity_poly.entity_id
_entity_poly.type
_entity_poly.pdbx_seq_one_letter_code
_entity_poly.pdbx_strand_id
1 'polypeptide(L)'
;MRQFYRRPYPLPRYMQQRSTWTLLQTTSAKPIPDFAPLYKDDPSGPKIVDFSINLVPPHGSSLESATHALLLHEPPQFLSINQTLNEAYKKPAVISIETKKGFYEEEDARFKLGMWVAAWQNRVAALRLTEKLVCTPLPGLIVFGHEWWLYWVVDQETSVDIIEFPISIGCTRTITGCYRLLAVIRYLLGVWIPETFLPWFKDKVLGLQEEADSITFGTDCVVPIPWISPDQYSHLLTGPAMIGTYENGEVDENRKQARADPNQSLKEVFGIDNIFTNKTDKKKPFIEKVEKIMWEAMKANSFRDDGDWRDLRNQAIVFFDEYMKECDTELINLAELTQFIVLKQSLWYLFESAQEALETSKTQFNDVKFIGRRINELWIQSKMTEAELDGAKPPIWSDEKDLHAALRRVTISKKTFDMPGMFPEDVTDDKPGDTTTLDPTKPTENPMNLLLPAYETMWRVVMRCFLEIKHRGAPNRSDWTAILRGYLEDLGDPNCKPNDAFHKSSATASSVRPVEIVKETLRLYPPTRRVHRMYYDEQVAANIEECHRFDILGGQDPLTFRPERWQNICTAQRQDFYDKAALSASIQTDWLNYRTAKDTLKNEEAKLGYMPFAHYCAADHPKTKEFASKMIALVVAVPCNGLKDEWELVDPTSLPLTGVPLDSDRAAYEGLKLKRKA
;
A
#
# COMPACT_ATOMS: atom_id res chain seq x y z
N MET A 1 44.60 6.48 11.87
CA MET A 1 44.08 6.86 10.53
C MET A 1 44.42 5.75 9.55
N ARG A 2 43.43 4.98 9.08
CA ARG A 2 43.59 3.97 8.03
C ARG A 2 42.64 4.31 6.89
N GLN A 3 43.21 4.54 5.71
CA GLN A 3 42.51 4.74 4.44
C GLN A 3 41.81 3.44 4.02
N PHE A 4 40.56 3.54 3.58
CA PHE A 4 39.88 2.50 2.80
C PHE A 4 39.55 3.04 1.41
N TYR A 5 40.50 2.86 0.48
CA TYR A 5 40.19 2.83 -0.95
C TYR A 5 39.57 1.46 -1.26
N ARG A 6 38.27 1.40 -1.58
CA ARG A 6 37.68 0.22 -2.25
C ARG A 6 37.71 0.47 -3.76
N ARG A 7 38.37 -0.43 -4.50
CA ARG A 7 38.28 -0.52 -5.96
C ARG A 7 36.81 -0.83 -6.37
N PRO A 8 36.31 -0.27 -7.49
CA PRO A 8 35.02 -0.67 -8.02
C PRO A 8 35.10 -2.11 -8.56
N TYR A 9 34.18 -2.97 -8.13
CA TYR A 9 33.97 -4.29 -8.72
C TYR A 9 33.40 -4.12 -10.13
N PRO A 10 33.89 -4.87 -11.14
CA PRO A 10 33.29 -4.87 -12.46
C PRO A 10 31.93 -5.57 -12.41
N LEU A 11 30.86 -4.84 -12.73
CA LEU A 11 29.53 -5.41 -12.91
C LEU A 11 29.54 -6.41 -14.10
N PRO A 12 28.80 -7.53 -14.03
CA PRO A 12 28.65 -8.46 -15.15
C PRO A 12 28.07 -7.77 -16.39
N ARG A 13 28.63 -8.06 -17.56
CA ARG A 13 28.34 -7.42 -18.88
C ARG A 13 26.91 -7.59 -19.44
N TYR A 14 25.97 -8.17 -18.71
CA TYR A 14 24.62 -8.52 -19.23
C TYR A 14 23.45 -7.70 -18.66
N MET A 15 23.70 -6.54 -18.05
CA MET A 15 22.64 -5.63 -17.54
C MET A 15 22.90 -4.14 -17.83
N GLN A 16 23.47 -3.79 -18.99
CA GLN A 16 23.42 -2.40 -19.46
C GLN A 16 22.13 -2.16 -20.27
N GLN A 17 21.00 -1.99 -19.58
CA GLN A 17 20.00 -1.06 -20.11
C GLN A 17 20.69 0.31 -20.13
N ARG A 18 21.09 0.78 -21.32
CA ARG A 18 21.67 2.12 -21.46
C ARG A 18 20.63 3.13 -20.96
N SER A 19 20.98 3.90 -19.94
CA SER A 19 20.09 4.95 -19.43
C SER A 19 19.77 5.95 -20.54
N THR A 20 18.50 6.33 -20.68
CA THR A 20 18.01 7.31 -21.66
C THR A 20 18.55 8.74 -21.41
N TRP A 21 19.12 8.97 -20.23
CA TRP A 21 19.63 10.27 -19.78
C TRP A 21 21.06 10.13 -19.24
N THR A 22 21.82 11.24 -19.30
CA THR A 22 23.14 11.34 -18.65
C THR A 22 23.24 12.68 -17.90
N LEU A 23 23.78 12.66 -16.69
CA LEU A 23 24.12 13.86 -15.92
C LEU A 23 25.58 14.20 -16.18
N LEU A 24 25.83 15.45 -16.55
CA LEU A 24 27.17 15.96 -16.86
C LEU A 24 27.53 17.09 -15.93
N GLN A 25 28.76 17.05 -15.44
CA GLN A 25 29.37 18.18 -14.75
C GLN A 25 29.97 19.13 -15.79
N THR A 26 29.51 20.38 -15.81
CA THR A 26 29.82 21.34 -16.89
C THR A 26 30.97 22.29 -16.54
N THR A 27 31.66 22.07 -15.43
CA THR A 27 32.71 22.95 -14.87
C THR A 27 33.90 23.26 -15.82
N SER A 28 34.07 22.51 -16.91
CA SER A 28 35.07 22.75 -17.95
C SER A 28 34.50 23.01 -19.36
N ALA A 29 33.16 22.99 -19.52
CA ALA A 29 32.47 23.10 -20.79
C ALA A 29 32.20 24.58 -21.13
N LYS A 30 33.18 25.27 -21.72
CA LYS A 30 33.02 26.67 -22.15
C LYS A 30 32.08 26.75 -23.38
N PRO A 31 31.05 27.61 -23.37
CA PRO A 31 30.30 27.95 -24.57
C PRO A 31 31.23 28.47 -25.67
N ILE A 32 30.96 28.06 -26.90
CA ILE A 32 31.64 28.57 -28.09
C ILE A 32 31.31 30.06 -28.23
N PRO A 33 32.31 30.95 -28.38
CA PRO A 33 32.09 32.40 -28.40
C PRO A 33 31.02 32.86 -29.39
N ASP A 34 30.94 32.24 -30.57
CA ASP A 34 29.98 32.54 -31.62
C ASP A 34 28.51 32.34 -31.19
N PHE A 35 28.26 31.48 -30.21
CA PHE A 35 26.91 31.24 -29.69
C PHE A 35 26.67 31.97 -28.37
N ALA A 36 27.69 32.54 -27.73
CA ALA A 36 27.52 33.25 -26.47
C ALA A 36 26.69 34.54 -26.68
N PRO A 37 25.68 34.83 -25.84
CA PRO A 37 24.89 36.05 -25.96
C PRO A 37 25.76 37.30 -25.73
N LEU A 38 25.46 38.37 -26.45
CA LEU A 38 26.07 39.69 -26.20
C LEU A 38 25.38 40.34 -25.01
N TYR A 39 26.06 40.43 -23.87
CA TYR A 39 25.59 41.18 -22.71
C TYR A 39 26.39 42.49 -22.55
N LYS A 40 25.71 43.63 -22.59
CA LYS A 40 26.35 44.97 -22.67
C LYS A 40 27.17 45.36 -21.44
N ASP A 41 26.86 44.79 -20.27
CA ASP A 41 27.36 45.29 -18.98
C ASP A 41 28.37 44.36 -18.28
N ASP A 42 28.74 43.23 -18.88
CA ASP A 42 29.77 42.31 -18.34
C ASP A 42 30.61 41.70 -19.48
N PRO A 43 31.85 42.19 -19.72
CA PRO A 43 32.75 41.65 -20.74
C PRO A 43 33.45 40.35 -20.30
N SER A 44 33.14 39.80 -19.11
CA SER A 44 33.72 38.53 -18.69
C SER A 44 33.24 37.39 -19.59
N GLY A 45 34.12 36.40 -19.77
CA GLY A 45 33.91 35.31 -20.72
C GLY A 45 32.62 34.50 -20.49
N PRO A 46 32.31 33.57 -21.40
CA PRO A 46 31.06 32.82 -21.40
C PRO A 46 30.69 32.23 -20.03
N LYS A 47 29.43 32.42 -19.61
CA LYS A 47 28.92 31.88 -18.34
C LYS A 47 28.63 30.39 -18.45
N ILE A 48 28.82 29.68 -17.34
CA ILE A 48 28.73 28.22 -17.24
C ILE A 48 27.86 27.88 -16.04
N VAL A 49 27.02 26.86 -16.18
CA VAL A 49 26.27 26.23 -15.08
C VAL A 49 27.06 25.07 -14.47
N ASP A 50 26.71 24.60 -13.27
CA ASP A 50 27.43 23.49 -12.62
C ASP A 50 27.17 22.11 -13.24
N PHE A 51 25.90 21.83 -13.62
CA PHE A 51 25.52 20.57 -14.24
C PHE A 51 24.52 20.75 -15.39
N SER A 52 24.45 19.73 -16.24
CA SER A 52 23.39 19.58 -17.23
C SER A 52 22.91 18.12 -17.30
N ILE A 53 21.62 17.94 -17.56
CA ILE A 53 21.05 16.64 -17.92
C ILE A 53 20.87 16.64 -19.43
N ASN A 54 21.38 15.58 -20.07
CA ASN A 54 21.37 15.45 -21.51
C ASN A 54 20.62 14.18 -21.91
N LEU A 55 19.84 14.31 -22.99
CA LEU A 55 19.20 13.20 -23.65
C LEU A 55 20.25 12.35 -24.37
N VAL A 56 20.25 11.04 -24.12
CA VAL A 56 21.06 10.08 -24.86
C VAL A 56 20.20 9.47 -25.97
N PRO A 57 20.44 9.82 -27.25
CA PRO A 57 19.70 9.20 -28.34
C PRO A 57 19.85 7.67 -28.29
N PRO A 58 18.75 6.90 -28.37
CA PRO A 58 18.84 5.44 -28.43
C PRO A 58 19.66 5.02 -29.65
N HIS A 59 20.53 4.03 -29.47
CA HIS A 59 21.42 3.57 -30.54
C HIS A 59 20.61 2.99 -31.72
N GLY A 60 20.91 3.44 -32.93
CA GLY A 60 20.20 3.07 -34.16
C GLY A 60 18.84 3.76 -34.34
N SER A 61 18.49 4.74 -33.49
CA SER A 61 17.23 5.49 -33.65
C SER A 61 17.33 6.56 -34.74
N SER A 62 16.18 6.94 -35.31
CA SER A 62 16.07 8.08 -36.23
C SER A 62 16.61 9.38 -35.60
N LEU A 63 16.47 9.53 -34.27
CA LEU A 63 17.03 10.65 -33.51
C LEU A 63 18.57 10.67 -33.56
N GLU A 64 19.22 9.52 -33.34
CA GLU A 64 20.68 9.42 -33.42
C GLU A 64 21.18 9.68 -34.85
N SER A 65 20.53 9.06 -35.84
CA SER A 65 20.90 9.22 -37.26
C SER A 65 20.74 10.66 -37.74
N ALA A 66 19.61 11.32 -37.43
CA ALA A 66 19.37 12.69 -37.83
C ALA A 66 20.30 13.68 -37.12
N THR A 67 20.57 13.47 -35.82
CA THR A 67 21.57 14.26 -35.09
C THR A 67 22.95 14.10 -35.72
N HIS A 68 23.33 12.87 -36.10
CA HIS A 68 24.60 12.64 -36.76
C HIS A 68 24.68 13.31 -38.14
N ALA A 69 23.64 13.17 -38.95
CA ALA A 69 23.55 13.79 -40.27
C ALA A 69 23.65 15.32 -40.20
N LEU A 70 22.97 15.93 -39.23
CA LEU A 70 23.04 17.37 -39.00
C LEU A 70 24.47 17.83 -38.68
N LEU A 71 25.17 17.11 -37.79
CA LEU A 71 26.53 17.45 -37.40
C LEU A 71 27.59 17.12 -38.47
N LEU A 72 27.32 16.23 -39.43
CA LEU A 72 28.26 15.96 -40.54
C LEU A 72 28.51 17.19 -41.41
N HIS A 73 27.56 18.13 -41.46
CA HIS A 73 27.67 19.35 -42.24
C HIS A 73 28.29 20.52 -41.46
N GLU A 74 28.55 20.34 -40.16
CA GLU A 74 29.12 21.38 -39.31
C GLU A 74 30.66 21.37 -39.36
N PRO A 75 31.30 22.55 -39.40
CA PRO A 75 32.75 22.61 -39.36
C PRO A 75 33.27 22.19 -37.98
N PRO A 76 34.53 21.69 -37.86
CA PRO A 76 35.05 21.11 -36.63
C PRO A 76 34.90 21.98 -35.37
N GLN A 77 35.01 23.31 -35.51
CA GLN A 77 34.85 24.26 -34.42
C GLN A 77 33.42 24.36 -33.87
N PHE A 78 32.42 23.86 -34.60
CA PHE A 78 31.00 23.86 -34.22
C PHE A 78 30.43 22.44 -34.16
N LEU A 79 31.26 21.39 -34.11
CA LEU A 79 30.84 19.99 -34.18
C LEU A 79 30.13 19.51 -32.89
N SER A 80 28.98 20.10 -32.57
CA SER A 80 28.17 19.79 -31.40
C SER A 80 26.71 20.21 -31.61
N ILE A 81 25.78 19.44 -31.06
CA ILE A 81 24.36 19.78 -30.97
C ILE A 81 24.10 20.81 -29.87
N ASN A 82 25.04 20.97 -28.94
CA ASN A 82 24.99 21.92 -27.83
C ASN A 82 25.93 23.10 -28.09
N GLN A 83 25.83 24.14 -27.27
CA GLN A 83 26.67 25.33 -27.30
C GLN A 83 28.15 25.10 -26.91
N THR A 84 28.55 23.86 -26.58
CA THR A 84 29.91 23.49 -26.15
C THR A 84 30.44 22.28 -26.93
N LEU A 85 31.76 22.15 -27.05
CA LEU A 85 32.44 21.02 -27.70
C LEU A 85 32.79 19.87 -26.73
N ASN A 86 32.04 19.72 -25.64
CA ASN A 86 32.33 18.69 -24.64
C ASN A 86 31.92 17.27 -25.13
N GLU A 87 32.11 16.27 -24.27
CA GLU A 87 31.79 14.86 -24.56
C GLU A 87 30.30 14.58 -24.89
N ALA A 88 29.42 15.57 -24.69
CA ALA A 88 28.00 15.50 -24.99
C ALA A 88 27.62 16.13 -26.32
N TYR A 89 28.59 16.29 -27.23
CA TYR A 89 28.38 16.90 -28.54
C TYR A 89 27.27 16.28 -29.41
N LYS A 90 26.82 15.04 -29.13
CA LYS A 90 25.66 14.39 -29.78
C LYS A 90 24.44 14.22 -28.88
N LYS A 91 24.47 14.73 -27.66
CA LYS A 91 23.46 14.50 -26.61
C LYS A 91 22.80 15.83 -26.23
N PRO A 92 21.62 16.17 -26.77
CA PRO A 92 20.97 17.45 -26.51
C PRO A 92 20.80 17.71 -25.01
N ALA A 93 21.24 18.88 -24.54
CA ALA A 93 20.98 19.34 -23.19
C ALA A 93 19.49 19.68 -23.04
N VAL A 94 18.87 19.14 -21.99
CA VAL A 94 17.41 19.23 -21.76
C VAL A 94 17.07 19.89 -20.42
N ILE A 95 17.96 19.83 -19.43
CA ILE A 95 17.82 20.51 -18.14
C ILE A 95 19.19 21.09 -17.75
N SER A 96 19.24 22.35 -17.35
CA SER A 96 20.47 23.01 -16.84
C SER A 96 20.37 23.25 -15.34
N ILE A 97 21.46 23.05 -14.58
CA ILE A 97 21.45 23.13 -13.11
C ILE A 97 22.60 24.00 -12.61
N GLU A 98 22.27 25.06 -11.86
CA GLU A 98 23.24 25.89 -11.13
C GLU A 98 23.10 25.65 -9.62
N THR A 99 24.22 25.63 -8.89
CA THR A 99 24.25 25.47 -7.44
C THR A 99 24.88 26.69 -6.77
N LYS A 100 24.25 27.16 -5.69
CA LYS A 100 24.69 28.30 -4.88
C LYS A 100 24.71 27.94 -3.40
N LYS A 101 25.55 28.64 -2.64
CA LYS A 101 25.64 28.41 -1.18
C LYS A 101 24.43 28.94 -0.43
N GLY A 102 23.72 29.93 -0.97
CA GLY A 102 22.47 30.46 -0.42
C GLY A 102 21.82 31.48 -1.35
N PHE A 103 20.62 31.95 -0.97
CA PHE A 103 19.76 32.83 -1.79
C PHE A 103 20.36 34.20 -2.12
N TYR A 104 21.37 34.65 -1.38
CA TYR A 104 22.03 35.93 -1.66
C TYR A 104 22.79 35.96 -3.00
N GLU A 105 22.91 34.81 -3.69
CA GLU A 105 23.51 34.65 -5.03
C GLU A 105 22.46 34.36 -6.12
N GLU A 106 21.16 34.58 -5.84
CA GLU A 106 20.07 34.26 -6.78
C GLU A 106 20.20 35.00 -8.12
N GLU A 107 20.43 36.31 -8.12
CA GLU A 107 20.55 37.09 -9.35
C GLU A 107 21.71 36.59 -10.23
N ASP A 108 22.88 36.28 -9.63
CA ASP A 108 24.01 35.69 -10.35
C ASP A 108 23.67 34.29 -10.89
N ALA A 109 22.95 33.48 -10.12
CA ALA A 109 22.53 32.14 -10.56
C ALA A 109 21.56 32.20 -11.76
N ARG A 110 20.57 33.10 -11.69
CA ARG A 110 19.61 33.34 -12.77
C ARG A 110 20.33 33.89 -14.00
N PHE A 111 21.24 34.84 -13.82
CA PHE A 111 22.04 35.38 -14.91
C PHE A 111 22.86 34.30 -15.61
N LYS A 112 23.58 33.45 -14.87
CA LYS A 112 24.34 32.34 -15.44
C LYS A 112 23.45 31.33 -16.17
N LEU A 113 22.33 30.95 -15.57
CA LEU A 113 21.37 30.03 -16.17
C LEU A 113 20.82 30.58 -17.49
N GLY A 114 20.41 31.84 -17.51
CA GLY A 114 19.94 32.54 -18.72
C GLY A 114 21.01 32.61 -19.80
N MET A 115 22.22 33.06 -19.47
CA MET A 115 23.33 33.15 -20.42
C MET A 115 23.71 31.77 -21.02
N TRP A 116 23.69 30.72 -20.20
CA TRP A 116 23.99 29.36 -20.63
C TRP A 116 22.93 28.81 -21.60
N VAL A 117 21.65 28.97 -21.26
CA VAL A 117 20.54 28.47 -22.08
C VAL A 117 20.36 29.31 -23.35
N ALA A 118 20.53 30.64 -23.27
CA ALA A 118 20.54 31.50 -24.45
C ALA A 118 21.64 31.10 -25.45
N ALA A 119 22.82 30.73 -24.96
CA ALA A 119 23.87 30.20 -25.82
C ALA A 119 23.47 28.88 -26.51
N TRP A 120 22.73 28.02 -25.81
CA TRP A 120 22.16 26.81 -26.39
C TRP A 120 21.11 27.14 -27.46
N GLN A 121 20.22 28.11 -27.21
CA GLN A 121 19.20 28.55 -28.17
C GLN A 121 19.84 29.11 -29.44
N ASN A 122 20.88 29.96 -29.31
CA ASN A 122 21.66 30.47 -30.44
C ASN A 122 22.29 29.34 -31.26
N ARG A 123 22.84 28.31 -30.60
CA ARG A 123 23.39 27.16 -31.28
C ARG A 123 22.32 26.41 -32.07
N VAL A 124 21.19 26.12 -31.44
CA VAL A 124 20.11 25.36 -32.05
C VAL A 124 19.48 26.12 -33.22
N ALA A 125 19.36 27.44 -33.11
CA ALA A 125 18.95 28.31 -34.22
C ALA A 125 19.97 28.28 -35.37
N ALA A 126 21.28 28.29 -35.09
CA ALA A 126 22.33 28.24 -36.12
C ALA A 126 22.32 26.95 -36.95
N LEU A 127 21.77 25.84 -36.42
CA LEU A 127 21.58 24.59 -37.15
C LEU A 127 20.44 24.64 -38.20
N ARG A 128 19.70 25.75 -38.26
CA ARG A 128 18.56 25.99 -39.15
C ARG A 128 18.71 27.34 -39.86
N LEU A 129 19.45 27.35 -40.96
CA LEU A 129 19.81 28.57 -41.71
C LEU A 129 18.65 29.24 -42.47
N THR A 130 17.52 28.54 -42.68
CA THR A 130 16.45 28.97 -43.59
C THR A 130 15.15 29.38 -42.90
N GLU A 131 14.99 29.11 -41.60
CA GLU A 131 13.77 29.41 -40.84
C GLU A 131 14.12 30.06 -39.51
N LYS A 132 13.39 31.11 -39.12
CA LYS A 132 13.52 31.71 -37.79
C LYS A 132 12.96 30.74 -36.76
N LEU A 133 13.85 30.18 -35.94
CA LEU A 133 13.49 29.18 -34.93
C LEU A 133 13.31 29.84 -33.55
N VAL A 134 12.09 29.74 -33.01
CA VAL A 134 11.83 30.05 -31.60
C VAL A 134 11.97 28.76 -30.79
N CYS A 135 12.83 28.77 -29.78
CA CYS A 135 13.06 27.59 -28.95
C CYS A 135 11.89 27.33 -28.00
N THR A 136 11.57 26.05 -27.80
CA THR A 136 10.64 25.65 -26.73
C THR A 136 11.23 26.06 -25.36
N PRO A 137 10.40 26.48 -24.39
CA PRO A 137 10.88 26.82 -23.04
C PRO A 137 11.72 25.68 -22.45
N LEU A 138 12.90 25.99 -21.91
CA LEU A 138 13.75 24.97 -21.30
C LEU A 138 13.71 25.05 -19.77
N PRO A 139 13.60 23.91 -19.07
CA PRO A 139 13.68 23.89 -17.62
C PRO A 139 15.12 24.12 -17.14
N GLY A 140 15.25 24.99 -16.16
CA GLY A 140 16.48 25.25 -15.41
C GLY A 140 16.25 25.06 -13.92
N LEU A 141 17.21 24.45 -13.23
CA LEU A 141 17.16 24.24 -11.79
C LEU A 141 18.22 25.11 -11.12
N ILE A 142 17.84 25.79 -10.04
CA ILE A 142 18.79 26.48 -9.17
C ILE A 142 18.69 25.88 -7.77
N VAL A 143 19.84 25.48 -7.22
CA VAL A 143 19.95 24.87 -5.90
C VAL A 143 20.57 25.85 -4.92
N PHE A 144 19.81 26.30 -3.92
CA PHE A 144 20.27 27.18 -2.85
C PHE A 144 20.51 26.38 -1.56
N GLY A 145 21.75 25.96 -1.36
CA GLY A 145 22.12 25.06 -0.26
C GLY A 145 21.41 23.71 -0.37
N HIS A 146 20.24 23.59 0.28
CA HIS A 146 19.41 22.39 0.21
C HIS A 146 18.08 22.59 -0.52
N GLU A 147 17.67 23.83 -0.82
CA GLU A 147 16.40 24.13 -1.50
C GLU A 147 16.59 24.10 -3.02
N TRP A 148 15.63 23.52 -3.73
CA TRP A 148 15.66 23.38 -5.19
C TRP A 148 14.51 24.16 -5.83
N TRP A 149 14.83 24.99 -6.81
CA TRP A 149 13.87 25.84 -7.49
C TRP A 149 13.88 25.57 -8.99
N LEU A 150 12.69 25.53 -9.59
CA LEU A 150 12.50 25.39 -11.02
C LEU A 150 12.29 26.75 -11.66
N TYR A 151 12.96 26.97 -12.78
CA TYR A 151 12.84 28.14 -13.63
C TYR A 151 12.58 27.68 -15.06
N TRP A 152 11.74 28.41 -15.78
CA TRP A 152 11.55 28.26 -17.21
C TRP A 152 12.31 29.35 -17.93
N VAL A 153 13.19 28.94 -18.83
CA VAL A 153 13.95 29.84 -19.68
C VAL A 153 13.26 29.92 -21.03
N VAL A 154 12.65 31.07 -21.34
CA VAL A 154 11.77 31.27 -22.48
C VAL A 154 12.47 32.15 -23.51
N ASP A 155 12.53 31.67 -24.74
CA ASP A 155 13.05 32.40 -25.89
C ASP A 155 12.03 33.45 -26.36
N GLN A 156 12.41 34.74 -26.31
CA GLN A 156 11.63 35.86 -26.83
C GLN A 156 12.24 36.43 -28.12
N GLU A 157 13.03 35.62 -28.84
CA GLU A 157 13.75 35.91 -30.08
C GLU A 157 14.91 36.90 -29.95
N THR A 158 14.69 38.01 -29.24
CA THR A 158 15.66 39.09 -29.03
C THR A 158 16.15 39.17 -27.58
N SER A 159 15.47 38.46 -26.69
CA SER A 159 15.78 38.37 -25.26
C SER A 159 15.38 37.00 -24.73
N VAL A 160 15.75 36.73 -23.49
CA VAL A 160 15.38 35.51 -22.77
C VAL A 160 14.73 35.89 -21.46
N ASP A 161 13.53 35.37 -21.22
CA ASP A 161 12.85 35.51 -19.95
C ASP A 161 13.17 34.33 -19.04
N ILE A 162 13.38 34.61 -17.75
CA ILE A 162 13.56 33.58 -16.72
C ILE A 162 12.38 33.66 -15.77
N ILE A 163 11.45 32.73 -15.94
CA ILE A 163 10.20 32.66 -15.18
C ILE A 163 10.39 31.66 -14.05
N GLU A 164 10.31 32.14 -12.81
CA GLU A 164 10.39 31.30 -11.62
C GLU A 164 9.08 30.53 -11.41
N PHE A 165 9.19 29.24 -11.08
CA PHE A 165 8.04 28.48 -10.60
C PHE A 165 7.68 28.94 -9.18
N PRO A 166 6.39 29.20 -8.87
CA PRO A 166 6.00 30.00 -7.70
C PRO A 166 6.32 29.37 -6.32
N ILE A 167 6.81 28.13 -6.29
CA ILE A 167 7.13 27.38 -5.08
C ILE A 167 8.39 26.54 -5.29
N SER A 168 9.17 26.33 -4.21
CA SER A 168 10.28 25.37 -4.19
C SER A 168 9.81 23.99 -4.66
N ILE A 169 10.59 23.34 -5.52
CA ILE A 169 10.27 22.01 -6.06
C ILE A 169 10.75 20.88 -5.15
N GLY A 170 11.39 21.19 -4.02
CA GLY A 170 11.82 20.23 -3.02
C GLY A 170 13.09 20.65 -2.31
N CYS A 171 13.51 19.87 -1.32
CA CYS A 171 14.74 20.13 -0.59
C CYS A 171 15.45 18.85 -0.17
N THR A 172 16.76 18.92 0.05
CA THR A 172 17.56 17.78 0.52
C THR A 172 17.69 17.71 2.04
N ARG A 173 16.98 18.55 2.79
CA ARG A 173 16.98 18.55 4.27
C ARG A 173 16.06 17.49 4.85
N THR A 174 14.98 17.17 4.14
CA THR A 174 13.93 16.27 4.61
C THR A 174 13.68 15.17 3.59
N ILE A 175 13.22 14.01 4.06
CA ILE A 175 12.86 12.88 3.18
C ILE A 175 11.72 13.29 2.23
N THR A 176 10.70 13.99 2.73
CA THR A 176 9.59 14.53 1.93
C THR A 176 10.09 15.50 0.86
N GLY A 177 11.00 16.40 1.21
CA GLY A 177 11.64 17.32 0.26
C GLY A 177 12.39 16.57 -0.85
N CYS A 178 13.11 15.48 -0.50
CA CYS A 178 13.81 14.64 -1.47
C CYS A 178 12.83 13.92 -2.41
N TYR A 179 11.68 13.44 -1.89
CA TYR A 179 10.66 12.79 -2.72
C TYR A 179 9.97 13.77 -3.67
N ARG A 180 9.65 14.99 -3.21
CA ARG A 180 9.10 16.06 -4.05
C ARG A 180 10.07 16.40 -5.18
N LEU A 181 11.35 16.56 -4.85
CA LEU A 181 12.41 16.80 -5.83
C LEU A 181 12.48 15.68 -6.88
N LEU A 182 12.49 14.42 -6.42
CA LEU A 182 12.52 13.26 -7.30
C LEU A 182 11.30 13.19 -8.23
N ALA A 183 10.11 13.53 -7.74
CA ALA A 183 8.89 13.54 -8.52
C ALA A 183 8.94 14.60 -9.63
N VAL A 184 9.37 15.83 -9.31
CA VAL A 184 9.48 16.90 -10.31
C VAL A 184 10.53 16.56 -11.37
N ILE A 185 11.71 16.06 -10.98
CA ILE A 185 12.73 15.63 -11.94
C ILE A 185 12.20 14.50 -12.83
N ARG A 186 11.49 13.53 -12.26
CA ARG A 186 10.87 12.44 -13.05
C ARG A 186 9.79 12.96 -14.01
N TYR A 187 9.00 13.94 -13.61
CA TYR A 187 8.01 14.56 -14.50
C TYR A 187 8.68 15.28 -15.66
N LEU A 188 9.71 16.08 -15.38
CA LEU A 188 10.47 16.76 -16.43
C LEU A 188 11.06 15.75 -17.43
N LEU A 189 11.70 14.69 -16.92
CA LEU A 189 12.36 13.68 -17.77
C LEU A 189 11.39 12.72 -18.46
N GLY A 190 10.31 12.33 -17.80
CA GLY A 190 9.40 11.26 -18.25
C GLY A 190 8.16 11.76 -18.98
N VAL A 191 7.78 13.03 -18.82
CA VAL A 191 6.55 13.61 -19.41
C VAL A 191 6.90 14.82 -20.27
N TRP A 192 7.47 15.87 -19.66
CA TRP A 192 7.72 17.10 -20.39
C TRP A 192 8.70 16.92 -21.56
N ILE A 193 9.80 16.17 -21.36
CA ILE A 193 10.73 15.90 -22.46
C ILE A 193 10.06 15.09 -23.58
N PRO A 194 9.41 13.93 -23.33
CA PRO A 194 8.76 13.16 -24.39
C PRO A 194 7.58 13.86 -25.08
N GLU A 195 6.80 14.66 -24.37
CA GLU A 195 5.57 15.25 -24.91
C GLU A 195 5.76 16.66 -25.49
N THR A 196 6.76 17.40 -25.00
CA THR A 196 6.99 18.80 -25.43
C THR A 196 8.33 18.97 -26.13
N PHE A 197 9.44 18.60 -25.48
CA PHE A 197 10.77 18.84 -26.05
C PHE A 197 11.06 17.97 -27.27
N LEU A 198 10.84 16.66 -27.17
CA LEU A 198 11.20 15.70 -28.22
C LEU A 198 10.42 15.92 -29.53
N PRO A 199 9.09 16.14 -29.52
CA PRO A 199 8.34 16.42 -30.74
C PRO A 199 8.83 17.72 -31.39
N TRP A 200 8.99 18.78 -30.61
CA TRP A 200 9.55 20.05 -31.09
C TRP A 200 10.96 19.88 -31.66
N PHE A 201 11.83 19.13 -30.98
CA PHE A 201 13.22 18.93 -31.41
C PHE A 201 13.29 18.12 -32.70
N LYS A 202 12.49 17.06 -32.83
CA LYS A 202 12.42 16.23 -34.04
C LYS A 202 11.93 17.03 -35.25
N ASP A 203 10.82 17.75 -35.09
CA ASP A 203 10.21 18.54 -36.16
C ASP A 203 11.09 19.74 -36.51
N LYS A 204 11.29 20.66 -35.55
CA LYS A 204 11.89 21.96 -35.82
C LYS A 204 13.42 21.93 -35.93
N VAL A 205 14.10 21.07 -35.16
CA VAL A 205 15.59 21.04 -35.13
C VAL A 205 16.17 19.93 -35.99
N LEU A 206 15.49 18.80 -36.16
CA LEU A 206 15.99 17.67 -36.96
C LEU A 206 15.30 17.52 -38.32
N GLY A 207 14.14 18.15 -38.54
CA GLY A 207 13.44 18.11 -39.82
C GLY A 207 12.84 16.73 -40.11
N LEU A 208 12.54 15.96 -39.07
CA LEU A 208 11.87 14.67 -39.19
C LEU A 208 10.37 14.93 -39.33
N GLN A 209 9.82 14.76 -40.54
CA GLN A 209 8.36 14.77 -40.76
C GLN A 209 7.75 13.48 -40.20
N GLU A 210 6.55 13.56 -39.62
CA GLU A 210 5.76 12.36 -39.30
C GLU A 210 5.35 11.68 -40.61
N GLU A 211 6.01 10.57 -40.96
CA GLU A 211 5.34 9.54 -41.75
C GLU A 211 4.19 9.00 -40.91
N ALA A 212 3.00 8.88 -41.50
CA ALA A 212 1.84 8.20 -40.92
C ALA A 212 2.06 6.67 -40.85
N ASP A 213 3.26 6.25 -40.46
CA ASP A 213 3.62 4.90 -40.11
C ASP A 213 3.68 4.82 -38.59
N SER A 214 2.84 3.95 -38.06
CA SER A 214 2.84 3.55 -36.66
C SER A 214 4.23 3.05 -36.25
N ILE A 215 5.06 3.95 -35.73
CA ILE A 215 6.17 3.57 -34.87
C ILE A 215 5.52 3.11 -33.57
N THR A 216 5.28 1.80 -33.49
CA THR A 216 5.24 1.10 -32.22
C THR A 216 6.59 1.31 -31.53
N PHE A 217 6.68 2.37 -30.72
CA PHE A 217 7.39 2.22 -29.46
C PHE A 217 6.75 1.00 -28.81
N GLY A 218 7.54 -0.04 -28.55
CA GLY A 218 7.04 -1.27 -27.95
C GLY A 218 6.09 -0.90 -26.82
N THR A 219 4.82 -1.30 -26.99
CA THR A 219 3.68 -0.98 -26.12
C THR A 219 3.77 -1.66 -24.75
N ASP A 220 4.97 -2.04 -24.33
CA ASP A 220 5.25 -2.44 -22.96
C ASP A 220 5.55 -1.15 -22.18
N CYS A 221 4.58 -0.72 -21.39
CA CYS A 221 4.60 0.47 -20.51
C CYS A 221 4.05 1.78 -21.11
N VAL A 222 2.82 1.75 -21.64
CA VAL A 222 1.91 2.89 -21.49
C VAL A 222 0.63 2.37 -20.84
N VAL A 223 0.69 2.14 -19.53
CA VAL A 223 -0.53 2.11 -18.71
C VAL A 223 -0.89 3.58 -18.50
N PRO A 224 -2.12 4.02 -18.80
CA PRO A 224 -2.55 5.36 -18.42
C PRO A 224 -2.56 5.40 -16.90
N ILE A 225 -1.53 5.98 -16.29
CA ILE A 225 -1.46 6.20 -14.84
C ILE A 225 -2.56 7.21 -14.51
N PRO A 226 -3.62 6.83 -13.77
CA PRO A 226 -4.55 7.80 -13.24
C PRO A 226 -3.78 8.65 -12.23
N TRP A 227 -3.79 9.95 -12.47
CA TRP A 227 -3.07 10.97 -11.72
C TRP A 227 -3.38 10.91 -10.22
N ILE A 228 -2.38 10.56 -9.43
CA ILE A 228 -2.29 10.80 -8.00
C ILE A 228 -1.10 11.76 -7.83
N SER A 229 -1.34 12.92 -7.21
CA SER A 229 -0.29 13.93 -7.01
C SER A 229 0.88 13.37 -6.18
N PRO A 230 2.12 13.85 -6.36
CA PRO A 230 3.26 13.45 -5.52
C PRO A 230 3.03 13.65 -4.01
N ASP A 231 2.19 14.62 -3.64
CA ASP A 231 1.79 14.85 -2.25
C ASP A 231 1.01 13.65 -1.71
N GLN A 232 0.03 13.14 -2.47
CA GLN A 232 -0.68 11.90 -2.14
C GLN A 232 0.28 10.69 -2.06
N TYR A 233 1.28 10.58 -2.94
CA TYR A 233 2.22 9.45 -2.95
C TYR A 233 3.18 9.41 -1.76
N SER A 234 3.61 10.57 -1.25
CA SER A 234 4.44 10.64 -0.04
C SER A 234 3.66 10.30 1.24
N HIS A 235 2.38 10.71 1.30
CA HIS A 235 1.44 10.28 2.34
C HIS A 235 1.20 8.77 2.35
N LEU A 236 1.16 8.16 1.16
CA LEU A 236 0.88 6.74 0.93
C LEU A 236 1.97 5.80 1.49
N LEU A 237 3.27 6.11 1.27
CA LEU A 237 4.36 5.18 1.65
C LEU A 237 5.01 5.45 3.02
N THR A 238 5.05 6.71 3.48
CA THR A 238 5.79 7.08 4.71
C THR A 238 5.18 8.27 5.48
N GLY A 239 3.93 8.63 5.18
CA GLY A 239 3.33 9.85 5.72
C GLY A 239 3.36 9.94 7.26
N PRO A 240 3.34 11.16 7.82
CA PRO A 240 3.29 11.41 9.27
C PRO A 240 2.23 10.54 9.98
N ALA A 241 1.08 10.34 9.32
CA ALA A 241 -0.01 9.49 9.77
C ALA A 241 0.38 8.03 10.14
N MET A 242 1.33 7.46 9.40
CA MET A 242 1.76 6.06 9.57
C MET A 242 2.79 5.89 10.69
N ILE A 243 3.77 6.78 10.77
CA ILE A 243 4.93 6.65 11.66
C ILE A 243 4.70 7.40 12.99
N GLY A 244 3.68 8.28 13.05
CA GLY A 244 3.44 9.11 14.23
C GLY A 244 4.48 10.23 14.34
N THR A 245 4.95 10.76 13.21
CA THR A 245 5.91 11.87 13.18
C THR A 245 5.23 13.10 12.65
N TYR A 246 5.73 14.30 12.96
CA TYR A 246 5.33 15.52 12.28
C TYR A 246 5.94 15.55 10.86
N GLU A 247 5.50 16.47 10.01
CA GLU A 247 6.02 16.65 8.64
C GLU A 247 7.52 16.96 8.60
N ASN A 248 8.06 17.56 9.66
CA ASN A 248 9.48 17.83 9.85
C ASN A 248 10.30 16.60 10.29
N GLY A 249 9.66 15.44 10.49
CA GLY A 249 10.29 14.19 10.94
C GLY A 249 10.48 14.06 12.45
N GLU A 250 10.07 15.06 13.24
CA GLU A 250 10.10 14.97 14.70
C GLU A 250 9.05 13.97 15.21
N VAL A 251 9.38 13.28 16.30
CA VAL A 251 8.48 12.36 16.97
C VAL A 251 7.36 13.18 17.62
N ASP A 252 6.12 12.95 17.23
CA ASP A 252 4.98 13.58 17.88
C ASP A 252 4.87 13.10 19.34
N GLU A 253 5.15 14.00 20.29
CA GLU A 253 5.02 13.75 21.73
C GLU A 253 3.58 13.35 22.11
N ASN A 254 2.60 13.70 21.28
CA ASN A 254 1.17 13.42 21.41
C ASN A 254 0.67 12.28 20.49
N ARG A 255 1.53 11.36 20.04
CA ARG A 255 1.19 10.17 19.22
C ARG A 255 -0.07 9.39 19.65
N LYS A 256 -0.39 9.38 20.94
CA LYS A 256 -1.60 8.73 21.47
C LYS A 256 -2.85 9.54 21.15
N GLN A 257 -2.78 10.84 21.37
CA GLN A 257 -3.82 11.82 21.09
C GLN A 257 -4.12 11.87 19.58
N ALA A 258 -3.08 12.00 18.76
CA ALA A 258 -3.18 12.00 17.30
C ALA A 258 -3.90 10.75 16.74
N ARG A 259 -3.73 9.59 17.38
CA ARG A 259 -4.46 8.36 17.03
C ARG A 259 -5.89 8.35 17.59
N ALA A 260 -6.06 8.77 18.84
CA ALA A 260 -7.32 8.63 19.56
C ALA A 260 -8.39 9.61 19.07
N ASP A 261 -8.03 10.83 18.70
CA ASP A 261 -8.99 11.88 18.33
C ASP A 261 -9.85 11.53 17.12
N PRO A 262 -9.29 11.07 15.98
CA PRO A 262 -10.11 10.66 14.83
C PRO A 262 -11.00 9.44 15.11
N ASN A 263 -10.74 8.71 16.20
CA ASN A 263 -11.46 7.49 16.58
C ASN A 263 -12.46 7.71 17.74
N GLN A 264 -12.67 8.96 18.21
CA GLN A 264 -13.61 9.21 19.33
C GLN A 264 -15.05 8.81 18.99
N SER A 265 -15.47 8.92 17.72
CA SER A 265 -16.81 8.50 17.31
C SER A 265 -17.07 7.01 17.57
N LEU A 266 -16.02 6.17 17.60
CA LEU A 266 -16.17 4.75 17.92
C LEU A 266 -16.55 4.54 19.40
N LYS A 267 -16.20 5.46 20.31
CA LYS A 267 -16.68 5.44 21.70
C LYS A 267 -18.18 5.68 21.76
N GLU A 268 -18.67 6.63 20.96
CA GLU A 268 -20.09 7.00 20.94
C GLU A 268 -20.94 5.87 20.35
N VAL A 269 -20.50 5.28 19.23
CA VAL A 269 -21.27 4.29 18.48
C VAL A 269 -21.18 2.89 19.08
N PHE A 270 -20.01 2.50 19.60
CA PHE A 270 -19.75 1.13 20.06
C PHE A 270 -19.39 1.02 21.55
N GLY A 271 -19.31 2.15 22.28
CA GLY A 271 -19.00 2.15 23.71
C GLY A 271 -17.64 1.58 24.06
N ILE A 272 -16.66 1.62 23.15
CA ILE A 272 -15.34 1.01 23.36
C ILE A 272 -14.36 1.96 24.04
N ASP A 273 -13.60 1.45 25.00
CA ASP A 273 -12.41 2.12 25.53
C ASP A 273 -11.19 1.21 25.40
N ASN A 274 -10.48 1.35 24.28
CA ASN A 274 -9.32 0.54 23.96
C ASN A 274 -8.15 1.38 23.44
N ILE A 275 -7.07 0.71 23.07
CA ILE A 275 -5.89 1.30 22.45
C ILE A 275 -6.20 2.28 21.30
N PHE A 276 -7.27 2.11 20.52
CA PHE A 276 -7.58 2.99 19.39
C PHE A 276 -8.29 4.28 19.81
N THR A 277 -9.07 4.26 20.89
CA THR A 277 -9.90 5.39 21.33
C THR A 277 -9.37 6.07 22.58
N ASN A 278 -8.48 5.43 23.34
CA ASN A 278 -7.95 5.95 24.59
C ASN A 278 -6.68 6.79 24.38
N LYS A 279 -6.67 7.98 25.00
CA LYS A 279 -5.61 8.99 24.91
C LYS A 279 -4.42 8.73 25.84
N THR A 280 -4.64 8.02 26.95
CA THR A 280 -3.64 7.81 28.01
C THR A 280 -3.08 6.38 28.04
N ASP A 281 -3.80 5.42 27.46
CA ASP A 281 -3.52 3.99 27.59
C ASP A 281 -2.13 3.55 27.09
N LYS A 282 -1.60 2.48 27.72
CA LYS A 282 -0.34 1.83 27.36
C LYS A 282 -0.66 0.67 26.42
N LYS A 283 -0.07 0.68 25.21
CA LYS A 283 -0.28 -0.37 24.20
C LYS A 283 0.12 -1.78 24.65
N LYS A 284 1.12 -1.89 25.53
CA LYS A 284 1.80 -3.14 25.85
C LYS A 284 0.91 -4.17 26.58
N PRO A 285 0.21 -3.83 27.68
CA PRO A 285 -0.70 -4.77 28.34
C PRO A 285 -1.78 -5.34 27.42
N PHE A 286 -2.37 -4.51 26.56
CA PHE A 286 -3.38 -4.96 25.60
C PHE A 286 -2.78 -5.95 24.57
N ILE A 287 -1.62 -5.63 24.02
CA ILE A 287 -0.92 -6.53 23.08
C ILE A 287 -0.61 -7.87 23.75
N GLU A 288 -0.07 -7.86 24.98
CA GLU A 288 0.24 -9.08 25.73
C GLU A 288 -1.01 -9.92 26.01
N LYS A 289 -2.14 -9.26 26.34
CA LYS A 289 -3.45 -9.92 26.48
C LYS A 289 -3.88 -10.60 25.18
N VAL A 290 -3.84 -9.89 24.05
CA VAL A 290 -4.27 -10.42 22.75
C VAL A 290 -3.35 -11.53 22.25
N GLU A 291 -2.03 -11.40 22.44
CA GLU A 291 -1.05 -12.46 22.14
C GLU A 291 -1.38 -13.75 22.91
N LYS A 292 -1.69 -13.63 24.21
CA LYS A 292 -2.06 -14.77 25.06
C LYS A 292 -3.34 -15.47 24.59
N ILE A 293 -4.40 -14.71 24.28
CA ILE A 293 -5.66 -15.25 23.74
C ILE A 293 -5.40 -16.06 22.46
N MET A 294 -4.58 -15.53 21.54
CA MET A 294 -4.24 -16.26 20.31
C MET A 294 -3.42 -17.52 20.59
N TRP A 295 -2.50 -17.50 21.55
CA TRP A 295 -1.76 -18.70 21.94
C TRP A 295 -2.68 -19.77 22.53
N GLU A 296 -3.62 -19.39 23.38
CA GLU A 296 -4.64 -20.30 23.93
C GLU A 296 -5.51 -20.90 22.82
N ALA A 297 -5.97 -20.07 21.88
CA ALA A 297 -6.75 -20.51 20.72
C ALA A 297 -5.99 -21.51 19.83
N MET A 298 -4.68 -21.34 19.72
CA MET A 298 -3.79 -22.26 19.00
C MET A 298 -3.28 -23.41 19.89
N LYS A 299 -3.70 -23.54 21.15
CA LYS A 299 -3.10 -24.49 22.12
C LYS A 299 -1.56 -24.43 22.17
N ALA A 300 -1.00 -23.25 21.94
CA ALA A 300 0.44 -23.01 21.90
C ALA A 300 0.97 -22.68 23.29
N ASN A 301 2.00 -23.40 23.75
CA ASN A 301 2.58 -23.17 25.08
C ASN A 301 3.44 -21.89 25.15
N SER A 302 3.93 -21.41 24.01
CA SER A 302 4.69 -20.16 23.89
C SER A 302 4.73 -19.69 22.44
N PHE A 303 5.26 -18.50 22.18
CA PHE A 303 5.52 -17.98 20.83
C PHE A 303 6.46 -18.86 19.97
N ARG A 304 7.11 -19.86 20.57
CA ARG A 304 7.97 -20.83 19.87
C ARG A 304 7.18 -22.04 19.36
N ASP A 305 6.03 -22.32 19.95
CA ASP A 305 5.18 -23.45 19.60
C ASP A 305 4.36 -23.15 18.34
N ASP A 306 4.20 -24.13 17.43
CA ASP A 306 3.37 -23.99 16.22
C ASP A 306 1.88 -24.11 16.51
N GLY A 307 1.56 -24.65 17.68
CA GLY A 307 0.21 -24.85 18.13
C GLY A 307 -0.51 -25.95 17.36
N ASP A 308 -1.77 -26.14 17.73
CA ASP A 308 -2.71 -27.09 17.19
C ASP A 308 -3.99 -26.33 16.80
N TRP A 309 -4.28 -26.31 15.51
CA TRP A 309 -5.41 -25.59 14.93
C TRP A 309 -6.63 -26.49 14.71
N ARG A 310 -6.60 -27.76 15.11
CA ARG A 310 -7.70 -28.71 14.87
C ARG A 310 -9.02 -28.24 15.46
N ASP A 311 -9.02 -27.65 16.66
CA ASP A 311 -10.24 -27.15 17.29
C ASP A 311 -10.81 -25.96 16.51
N LEU A 312 -9.97 -24.98 16.17
CA LEU A 312 -10.38 -23.83 15.33
C LEU A 312 -10.95 -24.30 14.00
N ARG A 313 -10.28 -25.26 13.35
CA ARG A 313 -10.69 -25.83 12.07
C ARG A 313 -12.01 -26.59 12.17
N ASN A 314 -12.17 -27.44 13.18
CA ASN A 314 -13.38 -28.22 13.39
C ASN A 314 -14.57 -27.32 13.73
N GLN A 315 -14.38 -26.31 14.58
CA GLN A 315 -15.44 -25.36 14.93
C GLN A 315 -15.88 -24.52 13.73
N ALA A 316 -14.95 -24.05 12.89
CA ALA A 316 -15.31 -23.32 11.68
C ALA A 316 -16.20 -24.16 10.74
N ILE A 317 -15.93 -25.47 10.61
CA ILE A 317 -16.77 -26.41 9.84
C ILE A 317 -18.14 -26.59 10.51
N VAL A 318 -18.18 -26.80 11.83
CA VAL A 318 -19.44 -26.94 12.58
C VAL A 318 -20.32 -25.71 12.43
N PHE A 319 -19.76 -24.50 12.50
CA PHE A 319 -20.53 -23.26 12.35
C PHE A 319 -21.05 -23.06 10.92
N PHE A 320 -20.30 -23.48 9.90
CA PHE A 320 -20.81 -23.52 8.54
C PHE A 320 -21.98 -24.51 8.41
N ASP A 321 -21.82 -25.75 8.89
CA ASP A 321 -22.85 -26.78 8.80
C ASP A 321 -24.12 -26.40 9.56
N GLU A 322 -23.97 -25.75 10.71
CA GLU A 322 -25.07 -25.19 11.49
C GLU A 322 -25.86 -24.14 10.69
N TYR A 323 -25.16 -23.17 10.09
CA TYR A 323 -25.81 -22.16 9.26
C TYR A 323 -26.55 -22.79 8.09
N MET A 324 -25.92 -23.75 7.41
CA MET A 324 -26.55 -24.43 6.27
C MET A 324 -27.77 -25.27 6.65
N LYS A 325 -27.89 -25.72 7.91
CA LYS A 325 -29.07 -26.46 8.40
C LYS A 325 -30.24 -25.56 8.75
N GLU A 326 -29.97 -24.37 9.27
CA GLU A 326 -30.99 -23.42 9.76
C GLU A 326 -31.50 -22.48 8.66
N CYS A 327 -30.75 -22.28 7.58
CA CYS A 327 -31.14 -21.42 6.46
C CYS A 327 -31.90 -22.17 5.35
N ASP A 328 -32.58 -21.41 4.47
CA ASP A 328 -33.28 -21.94 3.30
C ASP A 328 -32.30 -22.74 2.40
N THR A 329 -32.68 -23.98 2.07
CA THR A 329 -31.83 -24.91 1.31
C THR A 329 -31.59 -24.49 -0.13
N GLU A 330 -32.38 -23.54 -0.66
CA GLU A 330 -32.30 -23.10 -2.05
C GLU A 330 -31.67 -21.71 -2.23
N LEU A 331 -31.63 -20.88 -1.19
CA LEU A 331 -31.20 -19.48 -1.28
C LEU A 331 -30.48 -19.01 0.00
N ILE A 332 -29.22 -18.60 -0.12
CA ILE A 332 -28.42 -18.11 1.01
C ILE A 332 -27.93 -16.68 0.76
N ASN A 333 -27.91 -15.86 1.81
CA ASN A 333 -27.22 -14.57 1.80
C ASN A 333 -25.73 -14.78 2.15
N LEU A 334 -24.83 -14.36 1.26
CA LEU A 334 -23.38 -14.59 1.43
C LEU A 334 -22.78 -13.73 2.54
N ALA A 335 -23.20 -12.48 2.67
CA ALA A 335 -22.74 -11.60 3.75
C ALA A 335 -23.18 -12.16 5.11
N GLU A 336 -24.42 -12.63 5.22
CA GLU A 336 -24.93 -13.24 6.47
C GLU A 336 -24.17 -14.53 6.82
N LEU A 337 -23.94 -15.43 5.86
CA LEU A 337 -23.15 -16.66 6.05
C LEU A 337 -21.73 -16.35 6.55
N THR A 338 -21.05 -15.42 5.87
CA THR A 338 -19.66 -15.07 6.20
C THR A 338 -19.57 -14.34 7.53
N GLN A 339 -20.50 -13.43 7.82
CA GLN A 339 -20.61 -12.78 9.13
C GLN A 339 -20.85 -13.81 10.24
N PHE A 340 -21.76 -14.76 10.04
CA PHE A 340 -22.09 -15.77 11.03
C PHE A 340 -20.87 -16.62 11.41
N ILE A 341 -20.19 -17.20 10.42
CA ILE A 341 -19.03 -18.08 10.68
C ILE A 341 -17.90 -17.29 11.35
N VAL A 342 -17.55 -16.11 10.83
CA VAL A 342 -16.43 -15.32 11.35
C VAL A 342 -16.72 -14.76 12.73
N LEU A 343 -17.95 -14.30 12.98
CA LEU A 343 -18.37 -13.79 14.29
C LEU A 343 -18.37 -14.91 15.33
N LYS A 344 -18.97 -16.06 15.01
CA LYS A 344 -19.04 -17.19 15.92
C LYS A 344 -17.65 -17.77 16.21
N GLN A 345 -16.78 -17.83 15.20
CA GLN A 345 -15.38 -18.18 15.37
C GLN A 345 -14.65 -17.19 16.30
N SER A 346 -14.87 -15.88 16.10
CA SER A 346 -14.28 -14.82 16.92
C SER A 346 -14.76 -14.87 18.37
N LEU A 347 -16.06 -15.05 18.58
CA LEU A 347 -16.64 -15.21 19.92
C LEU A 347 -15.98 -16.39 20.65
N TRP A 348 -15.88 -17.54 19.96
CA TRP A 348 -15.37 -18.78 20.53
C TRP A 348 -13.93 -18.66 21.05
N TYR A 349 -13.03 -18.04 20.28
CA TYR A 349 -11.62 -17.95 20.70
C TYR A 349 -11.29 -16.70 21.55
N LEU A 350 -12.10 -15.64 21.50
CA LEU A 350 -11.81 -14.38 22.23
C LEU A 350 -12.31 -14.40 23.67
N PHE A 351 -13.34 -15.18 23.98
CA PHE A 351 -14.01 -15.16 25.28
C PHE A 351 -14.11 -16.57 25.86
N GLU A 352 -13.48 -16.77 27.01
CA GLU A 352 -13.40 -18.06 27.72
C GLU A 352 -14.78 -18.70 27.96
N SER A 353 -15.79 -17.89 28.31
CA SER A 353 -17.16 -18.37 28.56
C SER A 353 -18.04 -18.46 27.32
N ALA A 354 -17.58 -18.04 26.13
CA ALA A 354 -18.42 -18.05 24.93
C ALA A 354 -18.74 -19.47 24.46
N GLN A 355 -17.83 -20.44 24.65
CA GLN A 355 -18.13 -21.82 24.28
C GLN A 355 -19.37 -22.34 25.01
N GLU A 356 -19.38 -22.26 26.34
CA GLU A 356 -20.51 -22.69 27.15
C GLU A 356 -21.77 -21.85 26.87
N ALA A 357 -21.62 -20.54 26.68
CA ALA A 357 -22.75 -19.66 26.35
C ALA A 357 -23.40 -20.01 25.00
N LEU A 358 -22.60 -20.29 23.97
CA LEU A 358 -23.06 -20.69 22.65
C LEU A 358 -23.67 -22.10 22.65
N GLU A 359 -23.18 -23.02 23.48
CA GLU A 359 -23.74 -24.38 23.60
C GLU A 359 -25.07 -24.40 24.37
N THR A 360 -25.24 -23.53 25.38
CA THR A 360 -26.40 -23.53 26.27
C THR A 360 -27.54 -22.62 25.80
N SER A 361 -27.24 -21.56 25.05
CA SER A 361 -28.23 -20.58 24.62
C SER A 361 -29.06 -21.09 23.44
N LYS A 362 -30.38 -21.28 23.66
CA LYS A 362 -31.34 -21.66 22.60
C LYS A 362 -31.52 -20.60 21.52
N THR A 363 -31.17 -19.34 21.81
CA THR A 363 -31.32 -18.21 20.88
C THR A 363 -30.02 -17.84 20.19
N GLN A 364 -28.90 -18.53 20.48
CA GLN A 364 -27.57 -18.17 20.01
C GLN A 364 -27.50 -17.96 18.49
N PHE A 365 -28.18 -18.79 17.71
CA PHE A 365 -28.15 -18.70 16.24
C PHE A 365 -28.66 -17.33 15.76
N ASN A 366 -29.83 -16.94 16.28
CA ASN A 366 -30.45 -15.66 15.99
C ASN A 366 -29.67 -14.49 16.62
N ASP A 367 -29.08 -14.69 17.81
CA ASP A 367 -28.26 -13.68 18.47
C ASP A 367 -26.99 -13.37 17.66
N VAL A 368 -26.26 -14.40 17.18
CA VAL A 368 -25.07 -14.20 16.34
C VAL A 368 -25.43 -13.50 15.03
N LYS A 369 -26.51 -13.93 14.35
CA LYS A 369 -26.99 -13.24 13.15
C LYS A 369 -27.34 -11.78 13.42
N PHE A 370 -28.07 -11.52 14.51
CA PHE A 370 -28.46 -10.19 14.91
C PHE A 370 -27.25 -9.31 15.23
N ILE A 371 -26.28 -9.82 16.00
CA ILE A 371 -25.05 -9.09 16.36
C ILE A 371 -24.28 -8.72 15.09
N GLY A 372 -24.05 -9.68 14.18
CA GLY A 372 -23.31 -9.42 12.95
C GLY A 372 -23.96 -8.33 12.09
N ARG A 373 -25.27 -8.46 11.86
CA ARG A 373 -26.07 -7.46 11.15
C ARG A 373 -26.04 -6.09 11.83
N ARG A 374 -26.29 -6.03 13.14
CA ARG A 374 -26.41 -4.76 13.87
C ARG A 374 -25.06 -4.03 13.98
N ILE A 375 -23.95 -4.75 14.20
CA ILE A 375 -22.61 -4.13 14.18
C ILE A 375 -22.36 -3.45 12.83
N ASN A 376 -22.73 -4.10 11.74
CA ASN A 376 -22.55 -3.58 10.40
C ASN A 376 -23.45 -2.37 10.11
N GLU A 377 -24.74 -2.43 10.48
CA GLU A 377 -25.68 -1.30 10.40
C GLU A 377 -25.17 -0.09 11.19
N LEU A 378 -24.74 -0.29 12.44
CA LEU A 378 -24.16 0.77 13.28
C LEU A 378 -22.95 1.41 12.63
N TRP A 379 -22.09 0.60 12.01
CA TRP A 379 -20.92 1.12 11.33
C TRP A 379 -21.30 1.98 10.13
N ILE A 380 -22.23 1.54 9.29
CA ILE A 380 -22.70 2.30 8.13
C ILE A 380 -23.35 3.61 8.57
N GLN A 381 -24.27 3.54 9.53
CA GLN A 381 -24.96 4.70 10.10
C GLN A 381 -23.98 5.71 10.71
N SER A 382 -22.89 5.25 11.33
CA SER A 382 -21.85 6.14 11.87
C SER A 382 -21.08 6.96 10.83
N LYS A 383 -21.23 6.65 9.54
CA LYS A 383 -20.57 7.33 8.42
C LYS A 383 -21.53 8.14 7.55
N MET A 384 -22.83 8.06 7.84
CA MET A 384 -23.87 8.83 7.16
C MET A 384 -23.93 10.26 7.71
N THR A 385 -24.30 11.20 6.84
CA THR A 385 -24.64 12.57 7.18
C THR A 385 -26.04 12.67 7.81
N GLU A 386 -26.36 13.76 8.49
CA GLU A 386 -27.71 13.98 9.05
C GLU A 386 -28.80 13.94 7.99
N ALA A 387 -28.49 14.38 6.77
CA ALA A 387 -29.40 14.32 5.63
C ALA A 387 -29.66 12.87 5.18
N GLU A 388 -28.64 12.01 5.18
CA GLU A 388 -28.76 10.58 4.85
C GLU A 388 -29.46 9.76 5.94
N LEU A 389 -29.50 10.28 7.17
CA LEU A 389 -30.23 9.68 8.29
C LEU A 389 -31.69 10.14 8.37
N ASP A 390 -32.20 10.89 7.39
CA ASP A 390 -33.56 11.46 7.39
C ASP A 390 -33.88 12.26 8.68
N GLY A 391 -32.89 12.96 9.23
CA GLY A 391 -33.01 13.71 10.47
C GLY A 391 -33.01 12.86 11.76
N ALA A 392 -32.77 11.55 11.65
CA ALA A 392 -32.51 10.71 12.82
C ALA A 392 -31.15 11.07 13.45
N LYS A 393 -31.06 10.90 14.77
CA LYS A 393 -29.80 11.10 15.49
C LYS A 393 -28.80 9.99 15.12
N PRO A 394 -27.49 10.30 15.08
CA PRO A 394 -26.46 9.27 14.97
C PRO A 394 -26.63 8.19 16.05
N PRO A 395 -26.27 6.94 15.76
CA PRO A 395 -26.42 5.85 16.72
C PRO A 395 -25.52 6.09 17.94
N ILE A 396 -26.08 5.89 19.14
CA ILE A 396 -25.38 6.01 20.41
C ILE A 396 -25.46 4.67 21.13
N TRP A 397 -24.31 4.20 21.60
CA TRP A 397 -24.15 2.87 22.20
C TRP A 397 -25.09 2.63 23.39
N SER A 398 -25.34 3.64 24.22
CA SER A 398 -26.24 3.51 25.39
C SER A 398 -27.65 3.05 25.03
N ASP A 399 -28.09 3.31 23.80
CA ASP A 399 -29.43 3.02 23.32
C ASP A 399 -29.55 1.60 22.73
N GLU A 400 -28.42 0.93 22.45
CA GLU A 400 -28.33 -0.41 21.83
C GLU A 400 -28.60 -1.56 22.81
N LYS A 401 -29.71 -1.47 23.56
CA LYS A 401 -30.09 -2.41 24.64
C LYS A 401 -30.22 -3.85 24.16
N ASP A 402 -30.78 -4.06 22.96
CA ASP A 402 -30.95 -5.40 22.40
C ASP A 402 -29.61 -6.01 22.01
N LEU A 403 -28.71 -5.21 21.44
CA LEU A 403 -27.33 -5.64 21.13
C LEU A 403 -26.57 -5.96 22.41
N HIS A 404 -26.72 -5.15 23.47
CA HIS A 404 -26.15 -5.47 24.78
C HIS A 404 -26.67 -6.80 25.32
N ALA A 405 -27.97 -7.07 25.20
CA ALA A 405 -28.57 -8.31 25.67
C ALA A 405 -28.09 -9.53 24.87
N ALA A 406 -27.99 -9.40 23.54
CA ALA A 406 -27.47 -10.44 22.66
C ALA A 406 -26.00 -10.75 22.95
N LEU A 407 -25.15 -9.71 23.10
CA LEU A 407 -23.74 -9.87 23.47
C LEU A 407 -23.59 -10.66 24.78
N ARG A 408 -24.34 -10.29 25.83
CA ARG A 408 -24.30 -11.02 27.11
C ARG A 408 -24.66 -12.50 26.94
N ARG A 409 -25.66 -12.83 26.12
CA ARG A 409 -26.09 -14.22 25.88
C ARG A 409 -25.04 -15.06 25.16
N VAL A 410 -24.16 -14.45 24.37
CA VAL A 410 -23.14 -15.19 23.59
C VAL A 410 -21.72 -15.07 24.14
N THR A 411 -21.47 -14.19 25.11
CA THR A 411 -20.14 -14.04 25.74
C THR A 411 -20.09 -14.45 27.21
N ILE A 412 -21.21 -14.48 27.93
CA ILE A 412 -21.26 -14.74 29.37
C ILE A 412 -22.02 -16.04 29.63
N SER A 413 -21.36 -16.98 30.30
CA SER A 413 -22.03 -18.15 30.85
C SER A 413 -22.64 -17.79 32.21
N LYS A 414 -23.96 -18.00 32.38
CA LYS A 414 -24.58 -17.96 33.70
C LYS A 414 -24.26 -19.27 34.41
N LYS A 415 -23.29 -19.29 35.32
CA LYS A 415 -23.22 -20.35 36.33
C LYS A 415 -24.48 -20.27 37.18
N THR A 416 -25.50 -21.06 36.87
CA THR A 416 -26.65 -21.27 37.75
C THR A 416 -26.16 -22.09 38.95
N PHE A 417 -25.74 -21.40 40.01
CA PHE A 417 -25.69 -22.03 41.32
C PHE A 417 -27.13 -22.15 41.83
N ASP A 418 -27.81 -23.24 41.45
CA ASP A 418 -29.07 -23.64 42.08
C ASP A 418 -28.78 -24.17 43.49
N MET A 419 -28.53 -23.27 44.44
CA MET A 419 -28.59 -23.57 45.87
C MET A 419 -29.68 -22.69 46.50
N PRO A 420 -30.78 -23.27 47.01
CA PRO A 420 -31.84 -22.49 47.64
C PRO A 420 -31.33 -21.86 48.94
N GLY A 421 -31.31 -20.53 49.02
CA GLY A 421 -31.15 -19.79 50.28
C GLY A 421 -29.89 -18.95 50.46
N MET A 422 -29.05 -18.75 49.45
CA MET A 422 -27.83 -17.94 49.58
C MET A 422 -27.89 -16.72 48.65
N PHE A 423 -27.99 -15.51 49.23
CA PHE A 423 -27.85 -14.25 48.49
C PHE A 423 -26.38 -14.09 48.06
N PRO A 424 -26.07 -13.54 46.87
CA PRO A 424 -24.68 -13.37 46.44
C PRO A 424 -24.01 -12.31 47.33
N GLU A 425 -22.97 -12.72 48.06
CA GLU A 425 -22.06 -11.79 48.73
C GLU A 425 -21.21 -11.05 47.68
N ASP A 426 -21.09 -9.73 47.87
CA ASP A 426 -20.22 -8.83 47.13
C ASP A 426 -18.77 -9.37 47.12
N VAL A 427 -18.34 -9.88 45.96
CA VAL A 427 -16.93 -10.15 45.70
C VAL A 427 -16.28 -8.81 45.38
N THR A 428 -15.41 -8.36 46.29
CA THR A 428 -14.63 -7.13 46.16
C THR A 428 -13.71 -7.21 44.94
N ASP A 429 -13.90 -6.27 44.03
CA ASP A 429 -13.23 -6.12 42.75
C ASP A 429 -12.01 -5.19 42.91
N ASP A 430 -10.80 -5.69 42.67
CA ASP A 430 -9.60 -4.89 42.34
C ASP A 430 -8.45 -5.82 41.90
N LYS A 431 -8.62 -6.44 40.72
CA LYS A 431 -7.49 -6.91 39.91
C LYS A 431 -7.71 -6.52 38.44
N PRO A 432 -6.77 -5.82 37.79
CA PRO A 432 -6.88 -5.51 36.37
C PRO A 432 -6.65 -6.79 35.57
N GLY A 433 -7.73 -7.43 35.12
CA GLY A 433 -7.68 -8.55 34.19
C GLY A 433 -8.54 -9.76 34.51
N ASP A 434 -9.60 -9.63 35.31
CA ASP A 434 -10.58 -10.71 35.44
C ASP A 434 -11.52 -10.74 34.22
N THR A 435 -11.57 -11.87 33.51
CA THR A 435 -12.45 -12.10 32.34
C THR A 435 -13.88 -12.43 32.74
N THR A 436 -14.19 -12.49 34.04
CA THR A 436 -15.53 -12.80 34.56
C THR A 436 -16.49 -11.60 34.53
N THR A 437 -16.01 -10.37 34.31
CA THR A 437 -16.84 -9.16 34.25
C THR A 437 -16.85 -8.57 32.83
N LEU A 438 -17.51 -9.26 31.89
CA LEU A 438 -17.85 -8.67 30.60
C LEU A 438 -19.16 -7.91 30.74
N ASP A 439 -19.15 -6.60 30.48
CA ASP A 439 -20.36 -5.80 30.47
C ASP A 439 -20.33 -4.83 29.27
N PRO A 440 -21.21 -4.99 28.28
CA PRO A 440 -21.26 -4.06 27.15
C PRO A 440 -21.56 -2.62 27.58
N THR A 441 -22.16 -2.38 28.76
CA THR A 441 -22.45 -1.01 29.23
C THR A 441 -21.28 -0.31 29.89
N LYS A 442 -20.20 -1.05 30.22
CA LYS A 442 -18.99 -0.48 30.82
C LYS A 442 -17.87 -0.43 29.78
N PRO A 443 -17.33 0.76 29.43
CA PRO A 443 -16.45 0.90 28.28
C PRO A 443 -15.19 0.03 28.26
N THR A 444 -14.57 -0.22 29.41
CA THR A 444 -13.35 -1.05 29.55
C THR A 444 -13.64 -2.56 29.57
N GLU A 445 -14.85 -2.95 29.95
CA GLU A 445 -15.32 -4.35 30.02
C GLU A 445 -16.10 -4.76 28.76
N ASN A 446 -16.36 -3.82 27.86
CA ASN A 446 -17.18 -4.04 26.67
C ASN A 446 -16.55 -5.07 25.72
N PRO A 447 -17.25 -6.17 25.34
CA PRO A 447 -16.73 -7.18 24.42
C PRO A 447 -16.39 -6.63 23.03
N MET A 448 -16.98 -5.50 22.63
CA MET A 448 -16.67 -4.81 21.38
C MET A 448 -15.20 -4.35 21.28
N ASN A 449 -14.51 -4.21 22.42
CA ASN A 449 -13.07 -3.91 22.44
C ASN A 449 -12.22 -4.98 21.72
N LEU A 450 -12.67 -6.24 21.75
CA LEU A 450 -12.02 -7.36 21.07
C LEU A 450 -12.73 -7.76 19.77
N LEU A 451 -14.07 -7.71 19.74
CA LEU A 451 -14.84 -8.13 18.57
C LEU A 451 -14.62 -7.23 17.36
N LEU A 452 -14.63 -5.90 17.51
CA LEU A 452 -14.44 -5.00 16.36
C LEU A 452 -13.14 -5.27 15.59
N PRO A 453 -11.94 -5.27 16.24
CA PRO A 453 -10.69 -5.49 15.52
C PRO A 453 -10.50 -6.94 15.03
N ALA A 454 -11.21 -7.92 15.60
CA ALA A 454 -11.07 -9.32 15.21
C ALA A 454 -12.07 -9.75 14.13
N TYR A 455 -13.35 -9.38 14.29
CA TYR A 455 -14.45 -9.81 13.44
C TYR A 455 -14.72 -8.83 12.29
N GLU A 456 -14.95 -7.54 12.58
CA GLU A 456 -15.57 -6.59 11.63
C GLU A 456 -14.77 -6.48 10.33
N THR A 457 -13.44 -6.41 10.45
CA THR A 457 -12.58 -6.32 9.28
C THR A 457 -12.34 -7.67 8.61
N MET A 458 -12.39 -8.78 9.36
CA MET A 458 -12.04 -10.11 8.86
C MET A 458 -13.13 -10.69 7.95
N TRP A 459 -14.41 -10.58 8.31
CA TRP A 459 -15.49 -11.16 7.50
C TRP A 459 -15.58 -10.56 6.10
N ARG A 460 -15.25 -9.26 5.98
CA ARG A 460 -15.17 -8.53 4.71
C ARG A 460 -14.06 -9.05 3.80
N VAL A 461 -12.91 -9.38 4.38
CA VAL A 461 -11.77 -9.97 3.67
C VAL A 461 -12.10 -11.39 3.23
N VAL A 462 -12.68 -12.19 4.12
CA VAL A 462 -13.12 -13.57 3.85
C VAL A 462 -14.13 -13.61 2.71
N MET A 463 -15.18 -12.78 2.77
CA MET A 463 -16.20 -12.71 1.72
C MET A 463 -15.61 -12.35 0.36
N ARG A 464 -14.73 -11.35 0.31
CA ARG A 464 -14.10 -10.91 -0.96
C ARG A 464 -13.14 -11.97 -1.52
N CYS A 465 -12.36 -12.64 -0.67
CA CYS A 465 -11.54 -13.78 -1.09
C CYS A 465 -12.38 -14.90 -1.71
N PHE A 466 -13.47 -15.27 -1.03
CA PHE A 466 -14.40 -16.28 -1.54
C PHE A 466 -14.99 -15.88 -2.90
N LEU A 467 -15.41 -14.63 -3.08
CA LEU A 467 -15.92 -14.12 -4.35
C LEU A 467 -14.86 -14.19 -5.46
N GLU A 468 -13.63 -13.75 -5.20
CA GLU A 468 -12.51 -13.82 -6.16
C GLU A 468 -12.24 -15.25 -6.63
N ILE A 469 -12.24 -16.20 -5.70
CA ILE A 469 -11.97 -17.60 -6.01
C ILE A 469 -13.14 -18.24 -6.74
N LYS A 470 -14.37 -18.10 -6.24
CA LYS A 470 -15.50 -18.91 -6.71
C LYS A 470 -16.30 -18.24 -7.83
N HIS A 471 -16.39 -16.91 -7.86
CA HIS A 471 -17.38 -16.19 -8.65
C HIS A 471 -16.83 -15.13 -9.61
N ARG A 472 -15.54 -14.76 -9.55
CA ARG A 472 -14.92 -13.78 -10.47
C ARG A 472 -14.36 -14.38 -11.77
N GLY A 473 -14.54 -15.67 -11.99
CA GLY A 473 -14.21 -16.33 -13.26
C GLY A 473 -12.71 -16.40 -13.59
N ALA A 474 -11.84 -16.32 -12.58
CA ALA A 474 -10.40 -16.43 -12.79
C ALA A 474 -10.00 -17.80 -13.36
N PRO A 475 -9.03 -17.87 -14.29
CA PRO A 475 -8.62 -19.14 -14.93
C PRO A 475 -8.07 -20.16 -13.93
N ASN A 476 -7.34 -19.68 -12.91
CA ASN A 476 -6.67 -20.52 -11.90
C ASN A 476 -7.55 -20.83 -10.68
N ARG A 477 -8.85 -20.50 -10.72
CA ARG A 477 -9.75 -20.68 -9.57
C ARG A 477 -9.79 -22.11 -9.01
N SER A 478 -9.67 -23.11 -9.89
CA SER A 478 -9.67 -24.52 -9.50
C SER A 478 -8.43 -24.87 -8.67
N ASP A 479 -7.26 -24.35 -9.08
CA ASP A 479 -6.01 -24.49 -8.33
C ASP A 479 -6.13 -23.84 -6.95
N TRP A 480 -6.61 -22.59 -6.88
CA TRP A 480 -6.76 -21.87 -5.62
C TRP A 480 -7.76 -22.56 -4.67
N THR A 481 -8.85 -23.10 -5.21
CA THR A 481 -9.83 -23.88 -4.44
C THR A 481 -9.21 -25.18 -3.90
N ALA A 482 -8.42 -25.89 -4.71
CA ALA A 482 -7.73 -27.11 -4.29
C ALA A 482 -6.66 -26.81 -3.22
N ILE A 483 -5.94 -25.70 -3.33
CA ILE A 483 -4.94 -25.25 -2.36
C ILE A 483 -5.59 -24.99 -1.00
N LEU A 484 -6.68 -24.23 -0.95
CA LEU A 484 -7.39 -23.95 0.30
C LEU A 484 -8.04 -25.21 0.90
N ARG A 485 -8.55 -26.11 0.06
CA ARG A 485 -9.05 -27.43 0.51
C ARG A 485 -7.92 -28.24 1.16
N GLY A 486 -6.76 -28.32 0.51
CA GLY A 486 -5.59 -29.01 1.06
C GLY A 486 -5.12 -28.41 2.39
N TYR A 487 -5.15 -27.08 2.52
CA TYR A 487 -4.88 -26.41 3.80
C TYR A 487 -5.88 -26.82 4.89
N LEU A 488 -7.17 -26.85 4.58
CA LEU A 488 -8.22 -27.29 5.52
C LEU A 488 -8.09 -28.77 5.93
N GLU A 489 -7.64 -29.62 5.02
CA GLU A 489 -7.36 -31.05 5.27
C GLU A 489 -6.10 -31.22 6.13
N ASP A 490 -5.00 -30.55 5.78
CA ASP A 490 -3.74 -30.56 6.52
C ASP A 490 -4.00 -30.15 7.99
N LEU A 491 -4.77 -29.09 8.25
CA LEU A 491 -5.10 -28.66 9.62
C LEU A 491 -5.92 -29.67 10.43
N GLY A 492 -6.48 -30.70 9.81
CA GLY A 492 -7.16 -31.81 10.49
C GLY A 492 -6.21 -32.91 10.99
N ASP A 493 -4.98 -32.98 10.48
CA ASP A 493 -4.00 -33.99 10.87
C ASP A 493 -3.37 -33.64 12.23
N PRO A 494 -3.39 -34.55 13.23
CA PRO A 494 -2.73 -34.33 14.53
C PRO A 494 -1.23 -34.05 14.45
N ASN A 495 -0.55 -34.43 13.36
CA ASN A 495 0.87 -34.19 13.14
C ASN A 495 1.14 -32.97 12.28
N CYS A 496 0.10 -32.26 11.84
CA CYS A 496 0.25 -31.05 11.07
C CYS A 496 0.96 -29.98 11.88
N LYS A 497 1.87 -29.28 11.21
CA LYS A 497 2.39 -28.00 11.70
C LYS A 497 1.67 -26.89 10.94
N PRO A 498 0.78 -26.12 11.61
CA PRO A 498 -0.04 -25.09 10.95
C PRO A 498 0.76 -24.08 10.13
N ASN A 499 1.98 -23.74 10.55
CA ASN A 499 2.86 -22.85 9.81
C ASN A 499 3.41 -23.50 8.54
N ASP A 500 3.81 -24.76 8.59
CA ASP A 500 4.26 -25.50 7.40
C ASP A 500 3.11 -25.63 6.40
N ALA A 501 1.91 -25.99 6.86
CA ALA A 501 0.71 -26.09 6.01
C ALA A 501 0.37 -24.76 5.32
N PHE A 502 0.50 -23.64 6.02
CA PHE A 502 0.19 -22.32 5.48
C PHE A 502 1.18 -21.82 4.42
N HIS A 503 2.46 -22.24 4.54
CA HIS A 503 3.55 -21.86 3.63
C HIS A 503 3.90 -22.98 2.61
N LYS A 504 3.15 -24.09 2.63
CA LYS A 504 3.36 -25.26 1.76
C LYS A 504 3.17 -24.89 0.29
N SER A 505 4.18 -25.17 -0.52
CA SER A 505 4.09 -25.06 -1.98
C SER A 505 3.10 -26.08 -2.52
N SER A 506 2.20 -25.63 -3.38
CA SER A 506 1.27 -26.52 -4.06
C SER A 506 1.92 -27.27 -5.23
N ALA A 507 1.46 -28.49 -5.50
CA ALA A 507 1.82 -29.26 -6.69
C ALA A 507 0.92 -28.92 -7.90
N THR A 508 0.01 -27.95 -7.76
CA THR A 508 -0.84 -27.45 -8.85
C THR A 508 -0.02 -26.67 -9.89
N ALA A 509 -0.63 -26.41 -11.07
CA ALA A 509 0.04 -25.71 -12.17
C ALA A 509 0.48 -24.29 -11.76
N SER A 510 -0.32 -23.60 -10.94
CA SER A 510 0.02 -22.27 -10.42
C SER A 510 1.18 -22.25 -9.42
N SER A 511 1.49 -23.37 -8.76
CA SER A 511 2.49 -23.46 -7.67
C SER A 511 2.29 -22.44 -6.53
N VAL A 512 1.08 -21.92 -6.37
CA VAL A 512 0.71 -20.92 -5.35
C VAL A 512 0.61 -21.56 -3.96
N ARG A 513 0.90 -20.79 -2.91
CA ARG A 513 0.75 -21.18 -1.49
C ARG A 513 -0.52 -20.60 -0.85
N PRO A 514 -1.08 -21.19 0.22
CA PRO A 514 -2.21 -20.60 0.94
C PRO A 514 -1.96 -19.14 1.38
N VAL A 515 -0.76 -18.86 1.90
CA VAL A 515 -0.35 -17.48 2.27
C VAL A 515 -0.41 -16.50 1.10
N GLU A 516 -0.12 -16.93 -0.13
CA GLU A 516 -0.09 -16.04 -1.31
C GLU A 516 -1.49 -15.67 -1.78
N ILE A 517 -2.47 -16.57 -1.62
CA ILE A 517 -3.90 -16.26 -1.81
C ILE A 517 -4.37 -15.22 -0.80
N VAL A 518 -4.00 -15.40 0.48
CA VAL A 518 -4.35 -14.45 1.54
C VAL A 518 -3.66 -13.10 1.31
N LYS A 519 -2.38 -13.09 0.95
CA LYS A 519 -1.65 -11.85 0.65
C LYS A 519 -2.26 -11.09 -0.51
N GLU A 520 -2.69 -11.77 -1.58
CA GLU A 520 -3.37 -11.10 -2.68
C GLU A 520 -4.73 -10.54 -2.29
N THR A 521 -5.46 -11.27 -1.45
CA THR A 521 -6.72 -10.77 -0.87
C THR A 521 -6.47 -9.51 -0.05
N LEU A 522 -5.49 -9.55 0.86
CA LEU A 522 -5.15 -8.43 1.73
C LEU A 522 -4.57 -7.23 0.97
N ARG A 523 -3.96 -7.46 -0.19
CA ARG A 523 -3.49 -6.40 -1.09
C ARG A 523 -4.66 -5.66 -1.73
N LEU A 524 -5.62 -6.39 -2.29
CA LEU A 524 -6.76 -5.75 -2.95
C LEU A 524 -7.79 -5.23 -1.93
N TYR A 525 -7.94 -5.91 -0.80
CA TYR A 525 -9.00 -5.69 0.19
C TYR A 525 -8.41 -5.60 1.61
N PRO A 526 -7.51 -4.64 1.90
CA PRO A 526 -6.89 -4.56 3.22
C PRO A 526 -7.94 -4.25 4.30
N PRO A 527 -7.86 -4.91 5.48
CA PRO A 527 -8.75 -4.64 6.60
C PRO A 527 -8.59 -3.20 7.11
N THR A 528 -7.37 -2.66 7.05
CA THR A 528 -7.09 -1.24 7.30
C THR A 528 -7.01 -0.50 5.97
N ARG A 529 -8.12 0.07 5.49
CA ARG A 529 -8.13 0.88 4.25
C ARG A 529 -7.43 2.22 4.41
N ARG A 530 -7.68 2.89 5.54
CA ARG A 530 -7.12 4.20 5.86
C ARG A 530 -6.66 4.27 7.32
N VAL A 531 -5.55 4.96 7.55
CA VAL A 531 -5.02 5.22 8.89
C VAL A 531 -5.10 6.71 9.18
N HIS A 532 -6.07 7.10 10.00
CA HIS A 532 -6.32 8.50 10.35
C HIS A 532 -5.45 8.96 11.52
N ARG A 533 -4.95 10.19 11.45
CA ARG A 533 -4.30 10.91 12.55
C ARG A 533 -4.74 12.37 12.58
N MET A 534 -4.73 12.96 13.77
CA MET A 534 -4.89 14.40 13.99
C MET A 534 -3.52 15.03 14.24
N TYR A 535 -3.12 16.02 13.43
CA TYR A 535 -1.91 16.84 13.64
C TYR A 535 -2.29 18.31 13.51
N TYR A 536 -1.90 19.14 14.48
CA TYR A 536 -2.19 20.58 14.45
C TYR A 536 -3.67 20.90 14.16
N ASP A 537 -4.59 20.11 14.74
CA ASP A 537 -6.04 20.16 14.51
C ASP A 537 -6.51 19.85 13.07
N GLU A 538 -5.61 19.34 12.23
CA GLU A 538 -5.90 18.81 10.90
C GLU A 538 -5.92 17.28 10.89
N GLN A 539 -6.99 16.71 10.33
CA GLN A 539 -7.11 15.28 10.16
C GLN A 539 -6.45 14.82 8.85
N VAL A 540 -5.36 14.06 8.96
CA VAL A 540 -4.68 13.42 7.83
C VAL A 540 -4.97 11.91 7.79
N ALA A 541 -4.89 11.30 6.62
CA ALA A 541 -5.07 9.86 6.47
C ALA A 541 -4.10 9.24 5.46
N ALA A 542 -3.43 8.16 5.84
CA ALA A 542 -2.70 7.31 4.88
C ALA A 542 -3.67 6.32 4.23
N ASN A 543 -3.70 6.26 2.89
CA ASN A 543 -4.62 5.42 2.13
C ASN A 543 -3.98 4.09 1.69
N ILE A 544 -3.95 3.14 2.62
CA ILE A 544 -3.32 1.83 2.46
C ILE A 544 -3.84 1.06 1.23
N GLU A 545 -5.15 1.11 1.01
CA GLU A 545 -5.81 0.45 -0.12
C GLU A 545 -5.29 0.94 -1.47
N GLU A 546 -5.13 2.25 -1.61
CA GLU A 546 -4.58 2.87 -2.81
C GLU A 546 -3.09 2.54 -2.99
N CYS A 547 -2.31 2.51 -1.91
CA CYS A 547 -0.90 2.06 -1.98
C CYS A 547 -0.80 0.66 -2.57
N HIS A 548 -1.68 -0.26 -2.12
CA HIS A 548 -1.59 -1.67 -2.49
C HIS A 548 -2.07 -1.94 -3.91
N ARG A 549 -2.96 -1.09 -4.41
CA ARG A 549 -3.53 -1.11 -5.76
C ARG A 549 -2.70 -0.32 -6.77
N PHE A 550 -1.47 0.07 -6.42
CA PHE A 550 -0.57 0.80 -7.30
C PHE A 550 0.50 -0.11 -7.94
N ASP A 551 0.99 0.27 -9.12
CA ASP A 551 1.91 -0.51 -9.96
C ASP A 551 3.23 -0.87 -9.27
N ILE A 552 3.69 -0.11 -8.26
CA ILE A 552 4.91 -0.41 -7.51
C ILE A 552 4.82 -1.79 -6.83
N LEU A 553 3.65 -2.12 -6.27
CA LEU A 553 3.38 -3.44 -5.69
C LEU A 553 2.68 -4.37 -6.69
N GLY A 554 1.74 -3.80 -7.45
CA GLY A 554 0.83 -4.51 -8.34
C GLY A 554 1.36 -4.77 -9.75
N GLY A 555 2.57 -4.33 -10.08
CA GLY A 555 3.16 -4.53 -11.41
C GLY A 555 2.25 -4.05 -12.55
N GLN A 556 2.14 -4.84 -13.61
CA GLN A 556 1.40 -4.50 -14.83
C GLN A 556 -0.13 -4.60 -14.71
N ASP A 557 -0.64 -5.24 -13.66
CA ASP A 557 -2.06 -5.54 -13.48
C ASP A 557 -2.49 -5.33 -12.01
N PRO A 558 -2.26 -4.14 -11.44
CA PRO A 558 -2.37 -3.91 -10.00
C PRO A 558 -3.81 -4.09 -9.46
N LEU A 559 -4.81 -4.03 -10.32
CA LEU A 559 -6.22 -4.18 -9.94
C LEU A 559 -6.75 -5.61 -10.08
N THR A 560 -5.95 -6.51 -10.65
CA THR A 560 -6.32 -7.91 -10.87
C THR A 560 -5.92 -8.78 -9.68
N PHE A 561 -6.86 -9.62 -9.21
CA PHE A 561 -6.58 -10.64 -8.20
C PHE A 561 -5.75 -11.77 -8.83
N ARG A 562 -4.45 -11.80 -8.51
CA ARG A 562 -3.50 -12.79 -9.04
C ARG A 562 -2.49 -13.22 -7.95
N PRO A 563 -2.80 -14.25 -7.15
CA PRO A 563 -1.91 -14.77 -6.11
C PRO A 563 -0.50 -15.13 -6.59
N GLU A 564 -0.36 -15.55 -7.84
CA GLU A 564 0.90 -15.93 -8.49
C GLU A 564 1.94 -14.80 -8.47
N ARG A 565 1.50 -13.52 -8.40
CA ARG A 565 2.42 -12.37 -8.37
C ARG A 565 3.42 -12.46 -7.22
N TRP A 566 3.00 -13.05 -6.10
CA TRP A 566 3.78 -13.09 -4.87
C TRP A 566 5.04 -13.95 -5.00
N GLN A 567 5.10 -14.84 -5.99
CA GLN A 567 6.31 -15.60 -6.32
C GLN A 567 7.45 -14.69 -6.83
N ASN A 568 7.09 -13.54 -7.43
CA ASN A 568 8.04 -12.59 -8.01
C ASN A 568 8.29 -11.34 -7.12
N ILE A 569 7.45 -11.13 -6.09
CA ILE A 569 7.59 -10.01 -5.16
C ILE A 569 8.52 -10.40 -4.01
N CYS A 570 9.63 -9.68 -3.87
CA CYS A 570 10.66 -9.92 -2.85
C CYS A 570 11.17 -11.38 -2.83
N THR A 571 11.35 -11.99 -4.00
CA THR A 571 11.59 -13.44 -4.18
C THR A 571 12.69 -13.98 -3.26
N ALA A 572 13.84 -13.31 -3.16
CA ALA A 572 14.95 -13.79 -2.32
C ALA A 572 14.59 -13.78 -0.83
N GLN A 573 14.05 -12.67 -0.31
CA GLN A 573 13.67 -12.54 1.10
C GLN A 573 12.50 -13.46 1.44
N ARG A 574 11.58 -13.67 0.48
CA ARG A 574 10.44 -14.55 0.65
C ARG A 574 10.86 -16.01 0.70
N GLN A 575 11.71 -16.45 -0.22
CA GLN A 575 12.23 -17.81 -0.19
C GLN A 575 13.02 -18.06 1.10
N ASP A 576 13.86 -17.10 1.52
CA ASP A 576 14.58 -17.18 2.79
C ASP A 576 13.65 -17.31 4.00
N PHE A 577 12.54 -16.58 4.01
CA PHE A 577 11.51 -16.72 5.03
C PHE A 577 10.81 -18.08 4.95
N TYR A 578 10.42 -18.56 3.77
CA TYR A 578 9.77 -19.85 3.61
C TYR A 578 10.65 -21.01 4.05
N ASP A 579 11.93 -21.00 3.70
CA ASP A 579 12.89 -22.03 4.12
C ASP A 579 12.97 -22.08 5.66
N LYS A 580 13.04 -20.91 6.32
CA LYS A 580 13.06 -20.82 7.79
C LYS A 580 11.71 -21.10 8.44
N ALA A 581 10.62 -20.83 7.74
CA ALA A 581 9.27 -21.14 8.20
C ALA A 581 8.99 -22.64 8.14
N ALA A 582 9.53 -23.34 7.13
CA ALA A 582 9.41 -24.79 6.93
C ALA A 582 10.38 -25.61 7.82
N LEU A 583 11.49 -25.03 8.27
CA LEU A 583 12.44 -25.64 9.22
C LEU A 583 11.91 -25.68 10.68
N SER A 584 10.60 -25.52 10.89
CA SER A 584 9.88 -25.46 12.18
C SER A 584 10.02 -26.69 13.08
N ALA A 585 10.90 -27.65 12.77
CA ALA A 585 11.18 -28.83 13.58
C ALA A 585 12.11 -28.59 14.79
N SER A 586 12.79 -27.44 14.90
CA SER A 586 13.78 -27.18 15.96
C SER A 586 13.74 -25.76 16.57
N ILE A 587 12.53 -25.22 16.82
CA ILE A 587 12.28 -23.81 17.21
C ILE A 587 12.94 -23.39 18.56
N GLN A 588 13.60 -24.29 19.29
CA GLN A 588 14.35 -23.91 20.49
C GLN A 588 15.59 -23.06 20.18
N THR A 589 16.31 -23.30 19.08
CA THR A 589 17.56 -22.60 18.79
C THR A 589 17.43 -21.44 17.80
N ASP A 590 16.37 -21.38 16.98
CA ASP A 590 16.37 -20.48 15.82
C ASP A 590 15.20 -19.48 15.64
N TRP A 591 14.47 -19.19 16.72
CA TRP A 591 13.43 -18.14 16.70
C TRP A 591 13.95 -16.78 16.22
N LEU A 592 15.21 -16.45 16.53
CA LEU A 592 15.80 -15.20 16.10
C LEU A 592 15.94 -15.14 14.58
N ASN A 593 16.33 -16.22 13.90
CA ASN A 593 16.39 -16.24 12.44
C ASN A 593 14.99 -16.20 11.81
N TYR A 594 14.02 -16.94 12.37
CA TYR A 594 12.62 -16.86 11.90
C TYR A 594 12.09 -15.43 11.97
N ARG A 595 12.23 -14.79 13.14
CA ARG A 595 11.83 -13.40 13.34
C ARG A 595 12.57 -12.46 12.40
N THR A 596 13.89 -12.60 12.27
CA THR A 596 14.72 -11.73 11.43
C THR A 596 14.33 -11.84 9.96
N ALA A 597 14.11 -13.05 9.46
CA ALA A 597 13.67 -13.26 8.07
C ALA A 597 12.27 -12.70 7.83
N LYS A 598 11.33 -12.92 8.77
CA LYS A 598 9.99 -12.34 8.70
C LYS A 598 10.00 -10.80 8.72
N ASP A 599 10.74 -10.21 9.65
CA ASP A 599 10.86 -8.75 9.78
C ASP A 599 11.54 -8.16 8.52
N THR A 600 12.55 -8.85 7.98
CA THR A 600 13.22 -8.46 6.72
C THR A 600 12.25 -8.50 5.54
N LEU A 601 11.53 -9.61 5.34
CA LEU A 601 10.53 -9.72 4.29
C LEU A 601 9.45 -8.65 4.42
N LYS A 602 8.90 -8.46 5.62
CA LYS A 602 7.88 -7.45 5.89
C LYS A 602 8.38 -6.04 5.56
N ASN A 603 9.63 -5.72 5.89
CA ASN A 603 10.21 -4.42 5.58
C ASN A 603 10.39 -4.21 4.07
N GLU A 604 10.83 -5.22 3.31
CA GLU A 604 10.92 -5.13 1.85
C GLU A 604 9.54 -5.00 1.19
N GLU A 605 8.55 -5.76 1.66
CA GLU A 605 7.16 -5.63 1.20
C GLU A 605 6.57 -4.25 1.51
N ALA A 606 6.86 -3.71 2.70
CA ALA A 606 6.40 -2.37 3.09
C ALA A 606 7.01 -1.25 2.25
N LYS A 607 8.27 -1.40 1.79
CA LYS A 607 8.89 -0.45 0.83
C LYS A 607 8.16 -0.39 -0.50
N LEU A 608 7.50 -1.50 -0.88
CA LEU A 608 6.64 -1.57 -2.07
C LEU A 608 5.22 -1.09 -1.78
N GLY A 609 4.89 -0.75 -0.53
CA GLY A 609 3.58 -0.27 -0.11
C GLY A 609 2.71 -1.31 0.58
N TYR A 610 3.14 -2.58 0.69
CA TYR A 610 2.32 -3.63 1.31
C TYR A 610 2.33 -3.58 2.84
N MET A 611 1.19 -3.25 3.43
CA MET A 611 1.00 -3.05 4.87
C MET A 611 -0.48 -3.20 5.28
N PRO A 612 -1.12 -4.36 5.05
CA PRO A 612 -2.57 -4.56 5.19
C PRO A 612 -3.10 -4.38 6.61
N PHE A 613 -2.22 -4.55 7.59
CA PHE A 613 -2.50 -4.32 9.01
C PHE A 613 -1.77 -3.08 9.55
N ALA A 614 -1.53 -2.09 8.68
CA ALA A 614 -0.67 -0.93 8.93
C ALA A 614 0.75 -1.36 9.40
N HIS A 615 1.44 -0.50 10.16
CA HIS A 615 2.82 -0.77 10.59
C HIS A 615 2.91 -1.92 11.62
N TYR A 616 1.93 -2.05 12.51
CA TYR A 616 1.95 -3.04 13.59
C TYR A 616 0.56 -3.57 13.91
N CYS A 617 0.43 -4.90 13.95
CA CYS A 617 -0.76 -5.62 14.40
C CYS A 617 -0.31 -6.84 15.21
N ALA A 618 -0.93 -7.05 16.37
CA ALA A 618 -0.62 -8.19 17.24
C ALA A 618 -0.95 -9.54 16.57
N ALA A 619 -1.97 -9.57 15.70
CA ALA A 619 -2.44 -10.79 15.05
C ALA A 619 -1.59 -11.24 13.85
N ASP A 620 -0.69 -10.39 13.35
CA ASP A 620 0.13 -10.64 12.16
C ASP A 620 1.63 -10.36 12.42
N HIS A 621 2.10 -10.65 13.64
CA HIS A 621 3.50 -10.47 14.04
C HIS A 621 4.22 -11.82 14.20
N PRO A 622 5.57 -11.90 14.16
CA PRO A 622 6.31 -13.14 14.42
C PRO A 622 5.90 -13.96 15.65
N LYS A 623 5.43 -13.33 16.74
CA LYS A 623 5.05 -14.02 17.98
C LYS A 623 3.74 -14.80 17.90
N THR A 624 2.83 -14.35 17.04
CA THR A 624 1.51 -14.95 16.81
C THR A 624 1.48 -15.72 15.50
N LYS A 625 2.64 -15.89 14.83
CA LYS A 625 2.83 -16.72 13.64
C LYS A 625 1.77 -16.48 12.56
N GLU A 626 1.44 -15.21 12.28
CA GLU A 626 0.46 -14.86 11.23
C GLU A 626 -0.96 -15.40 11.53
N PHE A 627 -1.36 -15.43 12.81
CA PHE A 627 -2.68 -15.92 13.25
C PHE A 627 -3.83 -15.35 12.41
N ALA A 628 -3.88 -14.03 12.17
CA ALA A 628 -4.93 -13.42 11.36
C ALA A 628 -4.95 -13.96 9.92
N SER A 629 -3.78 -14.03 9.28
CA SER A 629 -3.67 -14.49 7.89
C SER A 629 -4.04 -15.97 7.75
N LYS A 630 -3.64 -16.81 8.71
CA LYS A 630 -4.05 -18.23 8.79
C LYS A 630 -5.55 -18.40 9.06
N MET A 631 -6.11 -17.58 9.95
CA MET A 631 -7.55 -17.57 10.22
C MET A 631 -8.35 -17.19 8.98
N ILE A 632 -7.91 -16.18 8.20
CA ILE A 632 -8.53 -15.83 6.92
C ILE A 632 -8.50 -17.03 5.96
N ALA A 633 -7.34 -17.69 5.77
CA ALA A 633 -7.26 -18.87 4.91
C ALA A 633 -8.21 -19.99 5.37
N LEU A 634 -8.25 -20.28 6.68
CA LEU A 634 -9.13 -21.29 7.26
C LEU A 634 -10.60 -20.97 6.98
N VAL A 635 -11.05 -19.75 7.30
CA VAL A 635 -12.46 -19.38 7.22
C VAL A 635 -12.92 -19.12 5.77
N VAL A 636 -12.00 -18.86 4.83
CA VAL A 636 -12.31 -18.90 3.38
C VAL A 636 -12.39 -20.35 2.88
N ALA A 637 -11.51 -21.23 3.35
CA ALA A 637 -11.48 -22.62 2.91
C ALA A 637 -12.78 -23.37 3.24
N VAL A 638 -13.41 -23.06 4.38
CA VAL A 638 -14.67 -23.68 4.80
C VAL A 638 -15.81 -23.50 3.78
N PRO A 639 -16.25 -22.28 3.41
CA PRO A 639 -17.30 -22.10 2.39
C PRO A 639 -16.84 -22.55 1.00
N CYS A 640 -15.56 -22.40 0.64
CA CYS A 640 -15.03 -22.95 -0.62
C CYS A 640 -15.17 -24.47 -0.70
N ASN A 641 -15.02 -25.17 0.42
CA ASN A 641 -15.18 -26.62 0.51
C ASN A 641 -16.65 -27.05 0.67
N GLY A 642 -17.41 -26.34 1.51
CA GLY A 642 -18.77 -26.69 1.90
C GLY A 642 -19.82 -26.41 0.82
N LEU A 643 -19.70 -25.28 0.10
CA LEU A 643 -20.62 -24.94 -1.00
C LEU A 643 -20.26 -25.67 -2.31
N LYS A 644 -19.02 -26.18 -2.44
CA LYS A 644 -18.52 -26.88 -3.64
C LYS A 644 -18.79 -26.05 -4.91
N ASP A 645 -19.20 -26.69 -6.01
CA ASP A 645 -19.65 -26.03 -7.25
C ASP A 645 -21.18 -26.08 -7.40
N GLU A 646 -21.91 -26.39 -6.31
CA GLU A 646 -23.37 -26.55 -6.28
C GLU A 646 -24.11 -25.22 -6.16
N TRP A 647 -23.43 -24.13 -5.80
CA TRP A 647 -24.04 -22.81 -5.58
C TRP A 647 -23.54 -21.79 -6.60
N GLU A 648 -24.46 -20.96 -7.11
CA GLU A 648 -24.17 -19.88 -8.05
C GLU A 648 -24.82 -18.58 -7.62
N LEU A 649 -24.28 -17.45 -8.11
CA LEU A 649 -24.88 -16.15 -7.88
C LEU A 649 -26.27 -16.09 -8.52
N VAL A 650 -27.24 -15.53 -7.78
CA VAL A 650 -28.56 -15.23 -8.34
C VAL A 650 -28.44 -14.24 -9.48
N ASP A 651 -27.62 -13.20 -9.30
CA ASP A 651 -27.29 -12.21 -10.31
C ASP A 651 -25.78 -12.12 -10.51
N PRO A 652 -25.22 -12.81 -11.53
CA PRO A 652 -23.80 -12.72 -11.86
C PRO A 652 -23.33 -11.33 -12.27
N THR A 653 -24.24 -10.44 -12.72
CA THR A 653 -23.91 -9.08 -13.16
C THR A 653 -23.72 -8.11 -11.99
N SER A 654 -24.08 -8.54 -10.77
CA SER A 654 -23.84 -7.78 -9.53
C SER A 654 -22.37 -7.64 -9.17
N LEU A 655 -21.47 -8.39 -9.81
CA LEU A 655 -20.02 -8.30 -9.61
C LEU A 655 -19.33 -7.55 -10.76
N PRO A 656 -18.30 -6.74 -10.48
CA PRO A 656 -17.53 -6.09 -11.52
C PRO A 656 -16.71 -7.08 -12.37
N LEU A 657 -16.43 -6.69 -13.61
CA LEU A 657 -15.60 -7.46 -14.55
C LEU A 657 -14.20 -7.74 -13.99
N THR A 658 -13.55 -8.82 -14.45
CA THR A 658 -12.16 -9.15 -14.10
C THR A 658 -11.24 -7.97 -14.41
N GLY A 659 -10.31 -7.67 -13.51
CA GLY A 659 -9.41 -6.50 -13.60
C GLY A 659 -9.93 -5.24 -12.92
N VAL A 660 -11.18 -5.24 -12.43
CA VAL A 660 -11.72 -4.22 -11.54
C VAL A 660 -11.84 -4.81 -10.13
N PRO A 661 -11.31 -4.17 -9.07
CA PRO A 661 -11.44 -4.73 -7.72
C PRO A 661 -12.90 -4.75 -7.26
N LEU A 662 -13.27 -5.71 -6.41
CA LEU A 662 -14.53 -5.66 -5.70
C LEU A 662 -14.61 -4.36 -4.89
N ASP A 663 -15.78 -3.72 -4.90
CA ASP A 663 -16.05 -2.58 -4.02
C ASP A 663 -15.69 -2.91 -2.55
N SER A 664 -14.96 -1.99 -1.93
CA SER A 664 -14.50 -2.08 -0.55
C SER A 664 -15.41 -1.32 0.43
N ASP A 665 -16.50 -0.72 -0.06
CA ASP A 665 -17.52 -0.12 0.79
C ASP A 665 -18.12 -1.15 1.75
N ARG A 666 -18.63 -0.66 2.88
CA ARG A 666 -19.19 -1.50 3.93
C ARG A 666 -20.57 -2.03 3.59
N ALA A 667 -21.35 -1.29 2.81
CA ALA A 667 -22.65 -1.71 2.29
C ALA A 667 -22.54 -2.65 1.09
N ALA A 668 -21.38 -2.69 0.44
CA ALA A 668 -21.17 -3.48 -0.77
C ALA A 668 -21.40 -4.98 -0.51
N TYR A 669 -22.23 -5.58 -1.36
CA TYR A 669 -22.57 -7.01 -1.41
C TYR A 669 -23.36 -7.56 -0.21
N GLU A 670 -23.93 -6.71 0.66
CA GLU A 670 -24.79 -7.19 1.75
C GLU A 670 -26.01 -7.98 1.28
N GLY A 671 -26.59 -7.58 0.15
CA GLY A 671 -27.75 -8.22 -0.46
C GLY A 671 -27.41 -9.39 -1.39
N LEU A 672 -26.12 -9.75 -1.51
CA LEU A 672 -25.69 -10.74 -2.50
C LEU A 672 -26.13 -12.15 -2.09
N LYS A 673 -26.88 -12.80 -2.97
CA LYS A 673 -27.46 -14.12 -2.73
C LYS A 673 -26.86 -15.19 -3.65
N LEU A 674 -26.65 -16.36 -3.08
CA LEU A 674 -26.35 -17.58 -3.82
C LEU A 674 -27.59 -18.46 -3.86
N LYS A 675 -27.84 -19.07 -5.01
CA LYS A 675 -28.87 -20.10 -5.18
C LYS A 675 -28.22 -21.44 -5.49
N ARG A 676 -28.89 -22.52 -5.13
CA ARG A 676 -28.45 -23.86 -5.50
C ARG A 676 -28.68 -24.08 -7.01
N LYS A 677 -27.72 -24.74 -7.67
CA LYS A 677 -27.89 -25.19 -9.05
C LYS A 677 -28.96 -26.28 -9.09
N ALA A 678 -29.88 -26.14 -10.03
CA ALA A 678 -30.96 -27.10 -10.27
C ALA A 678 -30.44 -28.46 -10.76
#